data_AF-A0ABD1UHE1-F1
#
_entry.id   AF-A0ABD1UHE1-F1
#
_cell.length_a   1.000
_cell.length_b   1.000
_cell.length_c   1.000
_cell.angle_alpha   90.00
_cell.angle_beta   90.00
_cell.angle_gamma   90.00
#
_symmetry.space_group_name_H-M   'P 1'
#
loop_
_entity.id
_entity.type
_entity.pdbx_description
1 polymer ?
#
loop_
_entity_poly.entity_id
_entity_poly.type
_entity_poly.pdbx_seq_one_letter_code
_entity_poly.pdbx_strand_id
1 'polypeptide(L)'
;MAMVACTVLSNLQLNVRFSSPFLPTNRRIFSNGHLRINKKAGHYMFLKTKPVVKDGVLSFNGTDALIGVPENVKVTPWSESSAFLGATANESSSRHVFKLGVIEEGRWLCLFRFKIWWMIPRVGNSAKDIPIETQMLLLEAREEQHSEDNDGNTAYLLFLPILNGDFRSSLQGNSANELEVCVETGDPSVVASECLKAVFVNHGKNPFQLVKETMMMLQRYSGTFELRNTKQMPGMLDYFGWCTWDAFYHDVNPQGIRDGLKSLSEGGAPARFLIIDDGWQDTINEFQKEGEPFVDGTQFGGRLVSIKENKKFRKTEKVLSNQSNGLKGFISDVKRTFGLKYVYVWHALMGYWGGLHPDAPGTKKYNPTLKFPIQSPGNRAHQRDIAMDSMEEYGVGMIDPKNIFEFYDDLHEYLASQEVDGVKVDVQNILETVATGSRGRVSLTTHFQQALEKSIAKNFQDNGIICCMAQNTDSVYNSKRNAITRASDDYYPKNPKTQTLHIAAVAYNSIFFGEILVPDWDMFYSRHPEAEFHAVARAVGGCGVYVSDNPGQHDFEILRRLVLPDGSVLRAKYPGMPSRDCLFSDPVMDGKSLLKIWNLNKITGVLAVFNCQGAGIWPGLENTVQIDRVELVGKISPADIEYLDEVSPKSCTGDFAVFSFRSGSLSRLPKHGKLDITLKTLQCNVFTVSPIKVYHQRVYFAPIGLVNMYNSGGAIEAIEVSNDSSCYGIQIKGRGAGIFGAYSDINPKFCSVNNIRDAEFEYRTEKESKKERISDLFTGSFPLVLIQETPMFPRLIQPREAILTQETIQGPNISGGFNQRGGAGDPCLVLTSDPKPRLRWTADLHERFVDAVTQLGGASKATPKAIMRTMGVKGLTLFHLKSHLQKYRLGKQSGKDFGDSPKEGLSGSYLLDSPCASNSQNLPASDVNEGYEVKEALRAQMEVQSKLHLQVEAEKHLQIRQDAEKRYMAMLERACKMLADQIIGDTNNDVENYPEKGTKTQPSTVRNPFGSYSSQSADDLGIHGPEVVSPKFHPQHADCSTESCLTSHESPIGLPVDRSSPGGKRRVLNVDSTNAPLIWDESDLRTPDLHVVQVSSRGITGYGV
;
A
#
# COMPACT_ATOMS: atom_id res chain seq x y z
N MET A 1 -32.00 -21.80 66.57
CA MET A 1 -31.19 -22.84 65.91
C MET A 1 -30.38 -22.12 64.82
N ALA A 2 -29.15 -21.63 65.03
CA ALA A 2 -27.92 -22.18 65.61
C ALA A 2 -26.98 -22.74 64.50
N MET A 3 -25.67 -22.44 64.42
CA MET A 3 -24.79 -21.49 65.14
C MET A 3 -23.39 -21.41 64.44
N VAL A 4 -22.51 -20.49 64.89
CA VAL A 4 -21.02 -20.41 64.66
C VAL A 4 -20.56 -19.89 63.27
N ALA A 5 -19.69 -18.89 63.02
CA ALA A 5 -18.80 -17.94 63.77
C ALA A 5 -17.26 -18.14 63.62
N CYS A 6 -16.51 -17.01 63.63
CA CYS A 6 -15.03 -16.88 63.75
C CYS A 6 -14.16 -17.29 62.52
N THR A 7 -12.95 -16.74 62.23
CA THR A 7 -12.10 -15.66 62.81
C THR A 7 -11.00 -15.17 61.82
N VAL A 8 -10.79 -13.84 61.76
CA VAL A 8 -9.53 -13.06 61.96
C VAL A 8 -8.21 -13.32 61.17
N LEU A 9 -7.55 -12.18 60.89
CA LEU A 9 -6.29 -11.86 60.19
C LEU A 9 -4.95 -12.34 60.82
N SER A 10 -3.85 -12.00 60.12
CA SER A 10 -2.44 -11.77 60.56
C SER A 10 -1.41 -12.85 60.14
N ASN A 11 -0.12 -12.58 59.91
CA ASN A 11 0.66 -11.34 59.75
C ASN A 11 2.06 -11.67 59.16
N LEU A 12 2.73 -10.72 58.49
CA LEU A 12 4.15 -10.36 58.77
C LEU A 12 4.64 -9.16 57.93
N GLN A 13 5.21 -8.16 58.61
CA GLN A 13 5.89 -7.00 58.06
C GLN A 13 7.40 -7.06 58.33
N LEU A 14 8.20 -6.34 57.53
CA LEU A 14 9.45 -5.63 57.89
C LEU A 14 9.72 -4.65 56.72
N ASN A 15 9.60 -3.32 56.87
CA ASN A 15 10.64 -2.34 57.29
C ASN A 15 11.96 -2.48 56.49
N VAL A 16 12.58 -1.45 55.87
CA VAL A 16 12.93 -0.10 56.39
C VAL A 16 12.93 1.01 55.30
N ARG A 17 12.95 2.28 55.75
CA ARG A 17 12.85 3.60 55.05
C ARG A 17 14.06 4.00 54.17
N PHE A 18 13.84 4.94 53.22
CA PHE A 18 14.57 6.23 53.09
C PHE A 18 13.73 7.29 52.30
N SER A 19 14.24 8.51 52.09
CA SER A 19 13.46 9.78 52.17
C SER A 19 13.23 10.64 50.89
N SER A 20 12.23 11.55 50.98
CA SER A 20 11.71 12.62 50.05
C SER A 20 12.72 13.66 49.51
N PRO A 21 12.33 14.73 48.75
CA PRO A 21 11.05 15.17 48.11
C PRO A 21 11.18 15.42 46.56
N PHE A 22 10.20 15.83 45.73
CA PHE A 22 9.21 16.93 45.77
C PHE A 22 8.09 16.71 44.72
N LEU A 23 6.83 17.04 45.05
CA LEU A 23 5.74 17.33 44.10
C LEU A 23 4.66 18.17 44.84
N PRO A 24 4.18 19.31 44.30
CA PRO A 24 3.21 20.15 45.00
C PRO A 24 1.79 19.56 44.93
N THR A 25 1.09 19.61 46.06
CA THR A 25 -0.32 19.23 46.15
C THR A 25 -1.22 20.36 45.66
N ASN A 26 -2.37 20.01 45.06
CA ASN A 26 -3.47 20.96 44.97
C ASN A 26 -4.80 20.25 45.30
N ARG A 27 -5.46 20.71 46.36
CA ARG A 27 -6.67 20.08 46.92
C ARG A 27 -7.88 20.40 46.04
N ARG A 28 -8.69 19.38 45.71
CA ARG A 28 -10.07 19.60 45.23
C ARG A 28 -10.93 20.06 46.40
N ILE A 29 -11.43 21.29 46.33
CA ILE A 29 -12.55 21.76 47.15
C ILE A 29 -13.80 21.73 46.25
N PHE A 30 -14.78 20.90 46.61
CA PHE A 30 -16.11 20.97 46.00
C PHE A 30 -16.84 22.21 46.53
N SER A 31 -17.34 23.04 45.63
CA SER A 31 -18.32 24.08 45.96
C SER A 31 -19.54 23.92 45.04
N ASN A 32 -20.72 23.86 45.64
CA ASN A 32 -21.98 23.78 44.91
C ASN A 32 -22.33 25.16 44.35
N GLY A 33 -22.46 25.28 43.03
CA GLY A 33 -22.98 26.47 42.35
C GLY A 33 -24.08 26.06 41.37
N HIS A 34 -25.34 26.32 41.73
CA HIS A 34 -26.47 26.10 40.83
C HIS A 34 -26.42 27.08 39.64
N LEU A 35 -26.37 26.55 38.42
CA LEU A 35 -26.73 27.31 37.21
C LEU A 35 -28.10 26.83 36.71
N ARG A 36 -29.13 27.67 36.84
CA ARG A 36 -30.44 27.43 36.21
C ARG A 36 -30.33 27.68 34.71
N ILE A 37 -30.46 26.64 33.91
CA ILE A 37 -30.71 26.76 32.47
C ILE A 37 -32.22 26.65 32.23
N ASN A 38 -32.83 27.71 31.70
CA ASN A 38 -34.25 27.73 31.35
C ASN A 38 -34.53 26.83 30.14
N LYS A 39 -34.98 25.60 30.38
CA LYS A 39 -35.65 24.80 29.35
C LYS A 39 -37.07 25.33 29.13
N LYS A 40 -37.31 26.00 28.00
CA LYS A 40 -38.64 25.95 27.36
C LYS A 40 -38.67 24.70 26.48
N ALA A 41 -39.40 23.69 26.92
CA ALA A 41 -39.49 22.41 26.23
C ALA A 41 -40.69 22.41 25.27
N GLY A 42 -40.44 22.28 23.97
CA GLY A 42 -41.36 21.59 23.08
C GLY A 42 -41.16 20.09 23.31
N HIS A 43 -42.13 19.43 23.93
CA HIS A 43 -42.05 17.99 24.19
C HIS A 43 -42.56 17.20 22.98
N TYR A 44 -41.63 16.58 22.25
CA TYR A 44 -41.91 15.31 21.58
C TYR A 44 -41.08 14.24 22.28
N MET A 45 -41.76 13.32 22.97
CA MET A 45 -41.11 12.16 23.58
C MET A 45 -40.82 11.11 22.50
N PHE A 46 -39.60 11.11 21.95
CA PHE A 46 -39.05 9.88 21.41
C PHE A 46 -38.69 8.98 22.59
N LEU A 47 -39.53 7.96 22.83
CA LEU A 47 -39.24 6.89 23.77
C LEU A 47 -38.04 6.10 23.25
N LYS A 48 -36.89 6.21 23.92
CA LYS A 48 -35.72 5.38 23.60
C LYS A 48 -36.05 3.91 23.85
N THR A 49 -36.16 3.14 22.78
CA THR A 49 -36.40 1.70 22.83
C THR A 49 -35.09 0.94 22.81
N LYS A 50 -34.95 -0.08 23.66
CA LYS A 50 -33.85 -1.04 23.56
C LYS A 50 -33.93 -1.78 22.23
N PRO A 51 -32.80 -2.24 21.66
CA PRO A 51 -32.80 -3.05 20.46
C PRO A 51 -33.67 -4.30 20.65
N VAL A 52 -34.56 -4.57 19.70
CA VAL A 52 -35.54 -5.66 19.78
C VAL A 52 -35.91 -6.12 18.39
N VAL A 53 -36.24 -7.41 18.25
CA VAL A 53 -36.93 -7.93 17.06
C VAL A 53 -38.42 -7.87 17.34
N LYS A 54 -39.18 -7.14 16.52
CA LYS A 54 -40.64 -7.03 16.59
C LYS A 54 -41.21 -7.24 15.19
N ASP A 55 -42.19 -8.13 15.06
CA ASP A 55 -42.89 -8.40 13.79
C ASP A 55 -41.93 -8.73 12.61
N GLY A 56 -40.80 -9.39 12.92
CA GLY A 56 -39.75 -9.74 11.95
C GLY A 56 -38.76 -8.62 11.61
N VAL A 57 -38.84 -7.46 12.27
CA VAL A 57 -37.96 -6.31 12.07
C VAL A 57 -37.06 -6.11 13.29
N LEU A 58 -35.76 -5.93 13.07
CA LEU A 58 -34.79 -5.53 14.10
C LEU A 58 -34.55 -4.02 14.01
N SER A 59 -34.87 -3.31 15.08
CA SER A 59 -34.73 -1.84 15.16
C SER A 59 -33.79 -1.42 16.30
N PHE A 60 -33.07 -0.32 16.11
CA PHE A 60 -32.22 0.34 17.12
C PHE A 60 -32.67 1.79 17.29
N ASN A 61 -33.21 2.15 18.47
CA ASN A 61 -33.67 3.51 18.77
C ASN A 61 -34.66 4.10 17.72
N GLY A 62 -35.53 3.26 17.15
CA GLY A 62 -36.50 3.65 16.12
C GLY A 62 -35.97 3.62 14.67
N THR A 63 -34.67 3.33 14.48
CA THR A 63 -34.06 3.10 13.17
C THR A 63 -34.10 1.61 12.85
N ASP A 64 -34.79 1.21 11.78
CA ASP A 64 -34.81 -0.17 11.33
C ASP A 64 -33.45 -0.57 10.72
N ALA A 65 -33.02 -1.79 11.00
CA ALA A 65 -31.67 -2.27 10.68
C ALA A 65 -31.69 -3.53 9.80
N LEU A 66 -32.62 -4.45 10.08
CA LEU A 66 -32.87 -5.65 9.28
C LEU A 66 -34.37 -5.98 9.28
N ILE A 67 -34.91 -6.33 8.11
CA ILE A 67 -36.27 -6.85 7.95
C ILE A 67 -36.24 -8.36 7.64
N GLY A 68 -37.32 -9.08 7.93
CA GLY A 68 -37.39 -10.53 7.69
C GLY A 68 -36.42 -11.35 8.55
N VAL A 69 -36.13 -10.89 9.78
CA VAL A 69 -35.20 -11.52 10.72
C VAL A 69 -35.70 -12.91 11.12
N PRO A 70 -34.96 -14.00 10.84
CA PRO A 70 -35.39 -15.37 11.14
C PRO A 70 -35.55 -15.68 12.64
N GLU A 71 -36.48 -16.56 13.01
CA GLU A 71 -36.79 -16.91 14.41
C GLU A 71 -35.60 -17.51 15.21
N ASN A 72 -34.65 -18.14 14.51
CA ASN A 72 -33.44 -18.69 15.12
C ASN A 72 -32.36 -17.64 15.41
N VAL A 73 -32.49 -16.41 14.89
CA VAL A 73 -31.65 -15.27 15.27
C VAL A 73 -32.00 -14.84 16.70
N LYS A 74 -30.97 -14.58 17.50
CA LYS A 74 -31.07 -14.12 18.88
C LYS A 74 -30.40 -12.76 19.03
N VAL A 75 -31.12 -11.84 19.64
CA VAL A 75 -30.68 -10.46 19.89
C VAL A 75 -30.55 -10.27 21.40
N THR A 76 -29.34 -9.94 21.85
CA THR A 76 -29.04 -9.70 23.27
C THR A 76 -28.66 -8.23 23.46
N PRO A 77 -29.59 -7.37 23.93
CA PRO A 77 -29.30 -5.95 24.17
C PRO A 77 -28.16 -5.75 25.17
N TRP A 78 -27.20 -4.91 24.82
CA TRP A 78 -26.09 -4.49 25.67
C TRP A 78 -26.30 -3.08 26.22
N SER A 79 -26.92 -2.20 25.44
CA SER A 79 -27.29 -0.82 25.84
C SER A 79 -28.63 -0.40 25.21
N GLU A 80 -28.97 0.89 25.31
CA GLU A 80 -30.11 1.47 24.57
C GLU A 80 -29.86 1.52 23.05
N SER A 81 -28.60 1.55 22.60
CA SER A 81 -28.23 1.72 21.19
C SER A 81 -27.46 0.53 20.61
N SER A 82 -27.18 -0.52 21.40
CA SER A 82 -26.30 -1.61 20.99
C SER A 82 -26.74 -3.00 21.48
N ALA A 83 -26.46 -4.02 20.68
CA ALA A 83 -26.80 -5.42 20.98
C ALA A 83 -25.81 -6.40 20.35
N PHE A 84 -25.73 -7.60 20.91
CA PHE A 84 -25.15 -8.76 20.21
C PHE A 84 -26.23 -9.43 19.36
N LEU A 85 -25.87 -9.80 18.14
CA LEU A 85 -26.61 -10.70 17.27
C LEU A 85 -25.90 -12.05 17.22
N GLY A 86 -26.70 -13.11 17.11
CA GLY A 86 -26.23 -14.47 16.94
C GLY A 86 -27.37 -15.37 16.49
N ALA A 87 -27.12 -16.67 16.36
CA ALA A 87 -28.15 -17.62 15.93
C ALA A 87 -27.91 -19.03 16.49
N THR A 88 -28.92 -19.88 16.36
CA THR A 88 -28.89 -21.30 16.74
C THR A 88 -29.16 -22.19 15.53
N ALA A 89 -28.49 -23.35 15.49
CA ALA A 89 -28.67 -24.43 14.53
C ALA A 89 -29.17 -25.71 15.23
N ASN A 90 -29.79 -26.60 14.46
CA ASN A 90 -30.24 -27.92 14.97
C ASN A 90 -29.07 -28.91 15.15
N GLU A 91 -27.95 -28.68 14.45
CA GLU A 91 -26.78 -29.55 14.44
C GLU A 91 -25.54 -28.78 14.87
N SER A 92 -24.59 -29.48 15.50
CA SER A 92 -23.29 -28.90 15.86
C SER A 92 -22.33 -28.96 14.68
N SER A 93 -21.71 -27.83 14.34
CA SER A 93 -20.72 -27.72 13.27
C SER A 93 -19.54 -26.84 13.69
N SER A 94 -18.38 -27.04 13.06
CA SER A 94 -17.21 -26.16 13.16
C SER A 94 -17.32 -24.93 12.24
N ARG A 95 -18.34 -24.91 11.37
CA ARG A 95 -18.69 -23.81 10.47
C ARG A 95 -20.20 -23.72 10.27
N HIS A 96 -20.77 -22.54 10.54
CA HIS A 96 -22.14 -22.19 10.23
C HIS A 96 -22.21 -20.97 9.31
N VAL A 97 -23.28 -20.88 8.53
CA VAL A 97 -23.69 -19.64 7.86
C VAL A 97 -25.15 -19.39 8.22
N PHE A 98 -25.41 -18.28 8.91
CA PHE A 98 -26.73 -17.91 9.39
C PHE A 98 -27.24 -16.67 8.66
N LYS A 99 -28.48 -16.72 8.17
CA LYS A 99 -29.20 -15.54 7.69
C LYS A 99 -29.56 -14.64 8.87
N LEU A 100 -29.32 -13.34 8.74
CA LEU A 100 -29.69 -12.33 9.75
C LEU A 100 -30.96 -11.55 9.37
N GLY A 101 -31.22 -11.38 8.08
CA GLY A 101 -32.34 -10.61 7.53
C GLY A 101 -31.90 -9.79 6.30
N VAL A 102 -32.79 -9.01 5.72
CA VAL A 102 -32.52 -8.10 4.59
C VAL A 102 -32.19 -6.72 5.14
N ILE A 103 -31.14 -6.08 4.60
CA ILE A 103 -30.80 -4.67 4.90
C ILE A 103 -31.80 -3.78 4.15
N GLU A 104 -32.40 -2.83 4.85
CA GLU A 104 -33.32 -1.83 4.27
C GLU A 104 -32.58 -0.83 3.34
N GLU A 105 -33.31 -0.09 2.50
CA GLU A 105 -32.72 0.84 1.53
C GLU A 105 -31.78 1.87 2.16
N GLY A 106 -30.48 1.70 1.93
CA GLY A 106 -29.43 2.56 2.46
C GLY A 106 -28.12 2.42 1.71
N ARG A 107 -27.21 3.38 1.89
CA ARG A 107 -25.83 3.24 1.44
C ARG A 107 -25.01 2.54 2.50
N TRP A 108 -24.07 1.72 2.10
CA TRP A 108 -23.17 1.04 3.02
C TRP A 108 -21.71 1.09 2.57
N LEU A 109 -20.84 0.99 3.56
CA LEU A 109 -19.41 0.77 3.45
C LEU A 109 -19.08 -0.53 4.18
N CYS A 110 -18.39 -1.45 3.55
CA CYS A 110 -17.82 -2.60 4.23
C CYS A 110 -16.29 -2.65 4.02
N LEU A 111 -15.61 -3.33 4.94
CA LEU A 111 -14.20 -3.70 4.79
C LEU A 111 -14.12 -5.22 4.83
N PHE A 112 -13.57 -5.83 3.78
CA PHE A 112 -13.56 -7.29 3.59
C PHE A 112 -12.18 -7.78 3.18
N ARG A 113 -11.88 -9.06 3.44
CA ARG A 113 -10.63 -9.69 3.02
C ARG A 113 -10.73 -10.18 1.57
N PHE A 114 -9.94 -9.61 0.68
CA PHE A 114 -9.85 -10.04 -0.74
C PHE A 114 -8.73 -11.05 -0.98
N LYS A 115 -7.78 -11.15 -0.05
CA LYS A 115 -6.76 -12.19 0.13
C LYS A 115 -6.74 -12.56 1.61
N ILE A 116 -6.19 -13.72 1.98
CA ILE A 116 -6.06 -14.10 3.41
C ILE A 116 -5.35 -13.03 4.25
N TRP A 117 -4.36 -12.34 3.67
CA TRP A 117 -3.51 -11.34 4.33
C TRP A 117 -4.17 -9.97 4.49
N TRP A 118 -5.03 -9.55 3.55
CA TRP A 118 -5.29 -8.14 3.25
C TRP A 118 -6.77 -7.81 3.04
N MET A 119 -7.15 -6.61 3.50
CA MET A 119 -8.48 -6.02 3.37
C MET A 119 -8.51 -4.85 2.39
N ILE A 120 -9.68 -4.63 1.79
CA ILE A 120 -10.01 -3.44 1.00
C ILE A 120 -11.45 -2.98 1.30
N PRO A 121 -11.80 -1.71 1.03
CA PRO A 121 -13.18 -1.25 1.10
C PRO A 121 -14.04 -1.77 -0.06
N ARG A 122 -15.34 -1.88 0.21
CA ARG A 122 -16.41 -1.93 -0.80
C ARG A 122 -17.52 -0.99 -0.35
N VAL A 123 -18.12 -0.26 -1.30
CA VAL A 123 -19.34 0.53 -1.05
C VAL A 123 -20.47 0.00 -1.93
N GLY A 124 -21.71 0.16 -1.48
CA GLY A 124 -22.88 -0.31 -2.21
C GLY A 124 -24.20 0.09 -1.57
N ASN A 125 -25.28 -0.50 -2.07
CA ASN A 125 -26.66 -0.27 -1.62
C ASN A 125 -27.54 -1.53 -1.57
N SER A 126 -26.98 -2.70 -1.92
CA SER A 126 -27.66 -4.00 -1.87
C SER A 126 -26.86 -4.94 -0.98
N ALA A 127 -27.50 -5.65 -0.05
CA ALA A 127 -26.82 -6.63 0.80
C ALA A 127 -26.14 -7.74 -0.03
N LYS A 128 -26.72 -8.13 -1.17
CA LYS A 128 -26.16 -9.14 -2.10
C LYS A 128 -24.72 -8.84 -2.56
N ASP A 129 -24.34 -7.57 -2.61
CA ASP A 129 -23.04 -7.10 -3.12
C ASP A 129 -22.00 -6.97 -1.98
N ILE A 130 -22.37 -7.29 -0.73
CA ILE A 130 -21.45 -7.37 0.41
C ILE A 130 -20.58 -8.62 0.23
N PRO A 131 -19.25 -8.48 0.04
CA PRO A 131 -18.40 -9.63 -0.22
C PRO A 131 -18.31 -10.58 0.98
N ILE A 132 -17.95 -11.83 0.68
CA ILE A 132 -17.58 -12.82 1.70
C ILE A 132 -16.40 -12.28 2.52
N GLU A 133 -16.19 -12.78 3.73
CA GLU A 133 -15.08 -12.30 4.60
C GLU A 133 -15.13 -10.80 4.94
N THR A 134 -16.34 -10.19 4.96
CA THR A 134 -16.54 -8.84 5.48
C THR A 134 -16.32 -8.81 7.00
N GLN A 135 -15.42 -7.94 7.48
CA GLN A 135 -15.04 -7.81 8.90
C GLN A 135 -15.53 -6.50 9.56
N MET A 136 -16.04 -5.56 8.77
CA MET A 136 -16.75 -4.37 9.25
C MET A 136 -17.82 -4.01 8.22
N LEU A 137 -19.03 -3.67 8.67
CA LEU A 137 -20.08 -3.11 7.83
C LEU A 137 -20.69 -1.89 8.53
N LEU A 138 -20.64 -0.74 7.87
CA LEU A 138 -21.22 0.53 8.30
C LEU A 138 -22.36 0.89 7.34
N LEU A 139 -23.57 1.07 7.87
CA LEU A 139 -24.75 1.50 7.11
C LEU A 139 -25.06 2.97 7.40
N GLU A 140 -25.40 3.72 6.37
CA GLU A 140 -26.06 5.02 6.47
C GLU A 140 -27.58 4.80 6.56
N ALA A 141 -28.15 5.08 7.73
CA ALA A 141 -29.57 4.95 7.99
C ALA A 141 -30.27 6.32 7.96
N ARG A 142 -31.44 6.37 7.32
CA ARG A 142 -32.25 7.59 7.19
C ARG A 142 -33.32 7.61 8.26
N GLU A 143 -33.30 8.60 9.16
CA GLU A 143 -34.44 8.87 10.03
C GLU A 143 -35.62 9.38 9.17
N GLU A 144 -36.85 8.91 9.43
CA GLU A 144 -38.04 9.31 8.65
C GLU A 144 -38.24 10.84 8.65
N GLN A 145 -38.62 11.38 7.49
CA GLN A 145 -38.56 12.82 7.21
C GLN A 145 -39.67 13.65 7.87
N HIS A 146 -39.32 14.52 8.82
CA HIS A 146 -40.19 15.64 9.25
C HIS A 146 -39.43 16.96 9.58
N SER A 147 -38.48 17.39 8.73
CA SER A 147 -38.05 18.82 8.61
C SER A 147 -37.02 19.03 7.49
N GLU A 148 -37.03 20.20 6.84
CA GLU A 148 -36.18 20.54 5.67
C GLU A 148 -34.73 20.97 6.01
N ASP A 149 -34.22 20.71 7.22
CA ASP A 149 -32.83 21.00 7.62
C ASP A 149 -31.93 19.74 7.57
N ASN A 150 -31.39 19.47 6.38
CA ASN A 150 -30.85 18.16 5.98
C ASN A 150 -29.44 17.75 6.49
N ASP A 151 -28.81 18.50 7.39
CA ASP A 151 -27.40 18.25 7.82
C ASP A 151 -27.27 17.67 9.25
N GLY A 152 -28.40 17.35 9.92
CA GLY A 152 -28.44 16.90 11.32
C GLY A 152 -29.13 15.55 11.60
N ASN A 153 -29.76 14.93 10.59
CA ASN A 153 -30.70 13.82 10.77
C ASN A 153 -30.22 12.45 10.26
N THR A 154 -28.97 12.32 9.81
CA THR A 154 -28.40 11.03 9.40
C THR A 154 -27.99 10.19 10.62
N ALA A 155 -28.44 8.95 10.66
CA ALA A 155 -28.01 7.95 11.63
C ALA A 155 -27.09 6.93 10.97
N TYR A 156 -26.32 6.20 11.78
CA TYR A 156 -25.42 5.16 11.31
C TYR A 156 -25.58 3.90 12.17
N LEU A 157 -25.54 2.75 11.50
CA LEU A 157 -25.50 1.43 12.13
C LEU A 157 -24.16 0.77 11.81
N LEU A 158 -23.44 0.34 12.83
CA LEU A 158 -22.17 -0.37 12.70
C LEU A 158 -22.36 -1.82 13.12
N PHE A 159 -22.09 -2.75 12.20
CA PHE A 159 -22.05 -4.18 12.41
C PHE A 159 -20.58 -4.63 12.43
N LEU A 160 -20.12 -5.12 13.58
CA LEU A 160 -18.79 -5.72 13.74
C LEU A 160 -18.94 -7.21 14.08
N PRO A 161 -18.54 -8.13 13.18
CA PRO A 161 -18.24 -9.50 13.53
C PRO A 161 -17.20 -9.57 14.64
N ILE A 162 -17.41 -10.47 15.60
CA ILE A 162 -16.54 -10.65 16.77
C ILE A 162 -16.17 -12.11 16.99
N LEU A 163 -15.22 -12.32 17.90
CA LEU A 163 -14.85 -13.65 18.39
C LEU A 163 -15.86 -14.10 19.46
N ASN A 164 -16.30 -15.36 19.37
CA ASN A 164 -17.20 -15.99 20.33
C ASN A 164 -16.61 -17.33 20.80
N GLY A 165 -15.81 -17.28 21.86
CA GLY A 165 -15.02 -18.43 22.30
C GLY A 165 -13.97 -18.78 21.24
N ASP A 166 -13.95 -20.04 20.80
CA ASP A 166 -13.00 -20.53 19.80
C ASP A 166 -13.43 -20.27 18.33
N PHE A 167 -14.58 -19.60 18.13
CA PHE A 167 -15.14 -19.25 16.82
C PHE A 167 -14.87 -17.79 16.45
N ARG A 168 -14.56 -17.56 15.18
CA ARG A 168 -14.47 -16.24 14.56
C ARG A 168 -15.62 -16.03 13.58
N SER A 169 -16.13 -14.81 13.50
CA SER A 169 -17.26 -14.44 12.65
C SER A 169 -16.85 -13.54 11.49
N SER A 170 -17.57 -13.62 10.35
CA SER A 170 -17.51 -12.67 9.23
C SER A 170 -18.91 -12.47 8.62
N LEU A 171 -19.14 -11.35 7.93
CA LEU A 171 -20.37 -11.10 7.17
C LEU A 171 -20.20 -11.45 5.70
N GLN A 172 -21.32 -11.69 5.04
CA GLN A 172 -21.43 -11.83 3.58
C GLN A 172 -22.86 -11.49 3.11
N GLY A 173 -23.01 -11.13 1.85
CA GLY A 173 -24.30 -11.09 1.15
C GLY A 173 -24.66 -12.41 0.50
N ASN A 174 -25.93 -12.60 0.17
CA ASN A 174 -26.39 -13.70 -0.67
C ASN A 174 -27.26 -13.24 -1.86
N SER A 175 -27.58 -14.17 -2.77
CA SER A 175 -28.35 -13.88 -3.99
C SER A 175 -29.80 -13.45 -3.74
N ALA A 176 -30.35 -13.69 -2.55
CA ALA A 176 -31.67 -13.22 -2.13
C ALA A 176 -31.64 -11.83 -1.46
N ASN A 177 -30.49 -11.13 -1.50
CA ASN A 177 -30.27 -9.84 -0.85
C ASN A 177 -30.43 -9.88 0.69
N GLU A 178 -30.16 -11.04 1.30
CA GLU A 178 -30.08 -11.17 2.76
C GLU A 178 -28.62 -10.97 3.21
N LEU A 179 -28.45 -10.36 4.39
CA LEU A 179 -27.19 -10.35 5.12
C LEU A 179 -27.04 -11.68 5.86
N GLU A 180 -25.87 -12.31 5.72
CA GLU A 180 -25.50 -13.54 6.42
C GLU A 180 -24.28 -13.31 7.32
N VAL A 181 -24.19 -14.10 8.39
CA VAL A 181 -22.99 -14.22 9.21
C VAL A 181 -22.43 -15.64 9.10
N CYS A 182 -21.19 -15.75 8.65
CA CYS A 182 -20.38 -16.96 8.71
C CYS A 182 -19.70 -17.01 10.09
N VAL A 183 -19.74 -18.17 10.75
CA VAL A 183 -19.10 -18.38 12.06
C VAL A 183 -18.31 -19.69 12.00
N GLU A 184 -16.98 -19.62 12.10
CA GLU A 184 -16.09 -20.78 11.90
C GLU A 184 -14.89 -20.85 12.86
N THR A 185 -14.43 -22.07 13.15
CA THR A 185 -13.23 -22.33 13.98
C THR A 185 -11.98 -22.65 13.16
N GLY A 186 -12.14 -23.21 11.95
CA GLY A 186 -11.01 -23.82 11.21
C GLY A 186 -10.48 -25.14 11.81
N ASP A 187 -11.22 -25.77 12.74
CA ASP A 187 -10.90 -27.07 13.32
C ASP A 187 -12.17 -27.94 13.36
N PRO A 188 -12.26 -29.02 12.57
CA PRO A 188 -13.43 -29.91 12.55
C PRO A 188 -13.81 -30.53 13.89
N SER A 189 -12.89 -30.58 14.86
CA SER A 189 -13.16 -31.10 16.20
C SER A 189 -13.83 -30.08 17.15
N VAL A 190 -13.76 -28.79 16.82
CA VAL A 190 -14.35 -27.72 17.64
C VAL A 190 -15.67 -27.30 17.00
N VAL A 191 -16.76 -27.82 17.55
CA VAL A 191 -18.12 -27.66 17.03
C VAL A 191 -19.05 -27.00 18.05
N ALA A 192 -20.05 -26.26 17.56
CA ALA A 192 -21.12 -25.68 18.37
C ALA A 192 -22.43 -25.69 17.57
N SER A 193 -23.57 -25.72 18.25
CA SER A 193 -24.90 -25.50 17.66
C SER A 193 -25.45 -24.09 17.95
N GLU A 194 -24.86 -23.36 18.91
CA GLU A 194 -25.30 -22.02 19.31
C GLU A 194 -24.17 -21.00 19.18
N CYS A 195 -24.42 -19.91 18.45
CA CYS A 195 -23.48 -18.84 18.19
C CYS A 195 -24.11 -17.49 18.55
N LEU A 196 -24.49 -17.32 19.82
CA LEU A 196 -25.37 -16.24 20.31
C LEU A 196 -24.77 -14.82 20.29
N LYS A 197 -23.48 -14.67 19.96
CA LYS A 197 -22.75 -13.40 19.97
C LYS A 197 -21.73 -13.33 18.82
N ALA A 198 -22.21 -13.54 17.60
CA ALA A 198 -21.37 -13.53 16.40
C ALA A 198 -21.07 -12.11 15.90
N VAL A 199 -22.03 -11.19 16.05
CA VAL A 199 -21.91 -9.79 15.59
C VAL A 199 -22.29 -8.85 16.72
N PHE A 200 -21.56 -7.77 16.93
CA PHE A 200 -21.98 -6.66 17.76
C PHE A 200 -22.47 -5.51 16.88
N VAL A 201 -23.66 -5.01 17.17
CA VAL A 201 -24.30 -3.91 16.42
C VAL A 201 -24.50 -2.72 17.34
N ASN A 202 -24.20 -1.52 16.83
CA ASN A 202 -24.38 -0.26 17.55
C ASN A 202 -24.91 0.84 16.63
N HIS A 203 -25.68 1.77 17.20
CA HIS A 203 -26.34 2.89 16.52
C HIS A 203 -25.84 4.25 17.02
N GLY A 204 -25.56 5.19 16.11
CA GLY A 204 -25.14 6.55 16.49
C GLY A 204 -25.23 7.57 15.35
N LYS A 205 -25.19 8.87 15.68
CA LYS A 205 -25.29 10.00 14.71
C LYS A 205 -23.94 10.47 14.13
N ASN A 206 -22.83 9.82 14.51
CA ASN A 206 -21.48 10.16 14.03
C ASN A 206 -20.69 8.86 13.81
N PRO A 207 -20.20 8.58 12.58
CA PRO A 207 -19.66 7.25 12.26
C PRO A 207 -18.30 6.99 12.93
N PHE A 208 -17.44 8.00 13.07
CA PHE A 208 -16.13 7.84 13.70
C PHE A 208 -16.25 7.66 15.22
N GLN A 209 -17.10 8.47 15.87
CA GLN A 209 -17.39 8.31 17.28
C GLN A 209 -18.13 6.97 17.55
N LEU A 210 -18.99 6.52 16.63
CA LEU A 210 -19.67 5.22 16.71
C LEU A 210 -18.68 4.05 16.70
N VAL A 211 -17.69 4.04 15.82
CA VAL A 211 -16.64 2.99 15.80
C VAL A 211 -15.86 3.01 17.12
N LYS A 212 -15.39 4.18 17.56
CA LYS A 212 -14.65 4.37 18.81
C LYS A 212 -15.43 3.93 20.07
N GLU A 213 -16.70 4.29 20.18
CA GLU A 213 -17.58 3.84 21.28
C GLU A 213 -17.82 2.33 21.25
N THR A 214 -17.95 1.77 20.05
CA THR A 214 -18.10 0.32 19.85
C THR A 214 -16.84 -0.42 20.31
N MET A 215 -15.64 0.05 19.94
CA MET A 215 -14.39 -0.56 20.41
C MET A 215 -14.21 -0.43 21.93
N MET A 216 -14.57 0.69 22.53
CA MET A 216 -14.58 0.83 24.01
C MET A 216 -15.52 -0.18 24.69
N MET A 217 -16.66 -0.51 24.08
CA MET A 217 -17.58 -1.52 24.61
C MET A 217 -17.04 -2.94 24.41
N LEU A 218 -16.48 -3.24 23.23
CA LEU A 218 -15.90 -4.55 22.94
C LEU A 218 -14.65 -4.85 23.79
N GLN A 219 -13.79 -3.86 24.05
CA GLN A 219 -12.65 -4.00 24.96
C GLN A 219 -13.10 -4.44 26.36
N ARG A 220 -14.15 -3.78 26.90
CA ARG A 220 -14.72 -4.12 28.22
C ARG A 220 -15.41 -5.49 28.23
N TYR A 221 -15.94 -5.91 27.08
CA TYR A 221 -16.63 -7.19 26.94
C TYR A 221 -15.65 -8.37 26.85
N SER A 222 -14.66 -8.32 25.96
CA SER A 222 -13.74 -9.44 25.75
C SER A 222 -12.53 -9.42 26.68
N GLY A 223 -11.99 -8.23 26.98
CA GLY A 223 -10.71 -8.08 27.67
C GLY A 223 -9.52 -8.72 26.92
N THR A 224 -9.64 -8.95 25.61
CA THR A 224 -8.63 -9.65 24.78
C THR A 224 -7.71 -8.72 23.99
N PHE A 225 -8.10 -7.47 23.77
CA PHE A 225 -7.30 -6.41 23.13
C PHE A 225 -7.32 -5.13 23.98
N GLU A 226 -6.52 -4.15 23.58
CA GLU A 226 -6.49 -2.79 24.15
C GLU A 226 -6.63 -1.73 23.06
N LEU A 227 -7.14 -0.55 23.40
CA LEU A 227 -7.28 0.57 22.47
C LEU A 227 -5.92 1.20 22.15
N ARG A 228 -5.79 1.80 20.96
CA ARG A 228 -4.55 2.44 20.51
C ARG A 228 -4.03 3.48 21.50
N ASN A 229 -4.92 4.21 22.17
CA ASN A 229 -4.57 5.28 23.11
C ASN A 229 -4.16 4.81 24.52
N THR A 230 -4.33 3.52 24.86
CA THR A 230 -3.83 2.94 26.13
C THR A 230 -2.47 2.25 25.97
N LYS A 231 -2.03 2.00 24.72
CA LYS A 231 -0.78 1.33 24.38
C LYS A 231 0.43 2.26 24.37
N GLN A 232 1.61 1.71 24.65
CA GLN A 232 2.89 2.39 24.42
C GLN A 232 3.13 2.52 22.91
N MET A 233 3.17 3.76 22.41
CA MET A 233 3.53 4.05 21.02
C MET A 233 5.05 3.90 20.83
N PRO A 234 5.52 3.11 19.86
CA PRO A 234 6.95 2.98 19.58
C PRO A 234 7.55 4.29 19.08
N GLY A 235 8.69 4.70 19.64
CA GLY A 235 9.29 6.00 19.33
C GLY A 235 9.78 6.13 17.87
N MET A 236 9.96 5.03 17.14
CA MET A 236 10.33 5.05 15.72
C MET A 236 9.31 5.77 14.83
N LEU A 237 8.04 5.86 15.25
CA LEU A 237 6.98 6.55 14.51
C LEU A 237 7.29 8.04 14.27
N ASP A 238 8.06 8.68 15.15
CA ASP A 238 8.41 10.11 15.03
C ASP A 238 9.67 10.37 14.19
N TYR A 239 10.24 9.33 13.58
CA TYR A 239 11.47 9.39 12.80
C TYR A 239 11.32 8.88 11.38
N PHE A 240 12.08 9.50 10.47
CA PHE A 240 12.21 9.03 9.10
C PHE A 240 13.01 7.72 9.06
N GLY A 241 12.50 6.75 8.31
CA GLY A 241 13.14 5.44 8.17
C GLY A 241 13.50 5.05 6.74
N TRP A 242 14.24 3.95 6.64
CA TRP A 242 14.52 3.25 5.40
C TRP A 242 14.33 1.75 5.60
N CYS A 243 13.58 1.11 4.70
CA CYS A 243 13.43 -0.34 4.62
C CYS A 243 14.34 -0.88 3.52
N THR A 244 14.95 -2.04 3.74
CA THR A 244 15.87 -2.63 2.76
C THR A 244 15.19 -3.51 1.70
N TRP A 245 13.86 -3.73 1.80
CA TRP A 245 13.14 -4.72 0.99
C TRP A 245 13.27 -4.46 -0.51
N ASP A 246 12.69 -3.40 -1.06
CA ASP A 246 12.79 -3.12 -2.49
C ASP A 246 14.19 -2.69 -2.95
N ALA A 247 15.06 -2.30 -2.00
CA ALA A 247 16.43 -1.88 -2.30
C ALA A 247 17.35 -3.06 -2.61
N PHE A 248 17.11 -4.25 -2.04
CA PHE A 248 17.98 -5.42 -2.23
C PHE A 248 17.24 -6.77 -2.30
N TYR A 249 15.98 -6.84 -1.88
CA TYR A 249 15.28 -8.07 -1.52
C TYR A 249 16.22 -8.98 -0.68
N HIS A 250 16.28 -10.27 -0.99
CA HIS A 250 17.14 -11.24 -0.34
C HIS A 250 18.66 -10.95 -0.43
N ASP A 251 19.13 -10.02 -1.27
CA ASP A 251 20.56 -9.66 -1.41
C ASP A 251 21.05 -8.63 -0.37
N VAL A 252 20.20 -8.22 0.58
CA VAL A 252 20.54 -7.26 1.66
C VAL A 252 21.84 -7.64 2.38
N ASN A 253 22.75 -6.69 2.54
CA ASN A 253 24.09 -6.92 3.10
C ASN A 253 24.67 -5.67 3.79
N PRO A 254 25.68 -5.82 4.66
CA PRO A 254 26.27 -4.71 5.42
C PRO A 254 26.77 -3.53 4.59
N GLN A 255 27.29 -3.77 3.38
CA GLN A 255 27.83 -2.69 2.54
C GLN A 255 26.71 -1.88 1.89
N GLY A 256 25.73 -2.55 1.27
CA GLY A 256 24.56 -1.89 0.68
C GLY A 256 23.79 -1.04 1.68
N ILE A 257 23.64 -1.51 2.93
CA ILE A 257 23.00 -0.73 4.00
C ILE A 257 23.80 0.54 4.32
N ARG A 258 25.14 0.46 4.40
CA ARG A 258 26.00 1.63 4.66
C ARG A 258 25.90 2.65 3.53
N ASP A 259 25.88 2.20 2.28
CA ASP A 259 25.80 3.08 1.13
C ASP A 259 24.43 3.79 1.04
N GLY A 260 23.34 3.09 1.37
CA GLY A 260 22.00 3.69 1.49
C GLY A 260 21.92 4.75 2.58
N LEU A 261 22.26 4.38 3.83
CA LEU A 261 22.27 5.31 4.97
C LEU A 261 23.16 6.54 4.73
N LYS A 262 24.34 6.33 4.12
CA LYS A 262 25.23 7.42 3.73
C LYS A 262 24.56 8.33 2.71
N SER A 263 23.98 7.78 1.64
CA SER A 263 23.36 8.60 0.59
C SER A 263 22.17 9.42 1.12
N LEU A 264 21.35 8.87 2.02
CA LEU A 264 20.27 9.58 2.71
C LEU A 264 20.80 10.71 3.60
N SER A 265 21.86 10.46 4.36
CA SER A 265 22.50 11.47 5.20
C SER A 265 23.16 12.60 4.40
N GLU A 266 23.84 12.28 3.30
CA GLU A 266 24.49 13.26 2.41
C GLU A 266 23.47 14.12 1.64
N GLY A 267 22.28 13.59 1.35
CA GLY A 267 21.18 14.35 0.72
C GLY A 267 20.35 15.22 1.68
N GLY A 268 20.66 15.20 2.98
CA GLY A 268 19.97 16.02 4.00
C GLY A 268 18.65 15.45 4.52
N ALA A 269 18.37 14.16 4.27
CA ALA A 269 17.22 13.44 4.82
C ALA A 269 17.70 12.20 5.59
N PRO A 270 18.47 12.38 6.69
CA PRO A 270 19.10 11.26 7.39
C PRO A 270 18.05 10.34 8.02
N ALA A 271 18.03 9.08 7.62
CA ALA A 271 17.25 8.05 8.30
C ALA A 271 17.71 7.90 9.75
N ARG A 272 16.75 7.86 10.69
CA ARG A 272 16.98 7.54 12.11
C ARG A 272 16.33 6.21 12.51
N PHE A 273 15.56 5.62 11.59
CA PHE A 273 15.00 4.29 11.67
C PHE A 273 15.49 3.44 10.48
N LEU A 274 15.81 2.17 10.72
CA LEU A 274 16.19 1.20 9.70
C LEU A 274 15.38 -0.09 9.90
N ILE A 275 14.81 -0.65 8.83
CA ILE A 275 14.29 -2.01 8.80
C ILE A 275 15.23 -2.84 7.93
N ILE A 276 15.95 -3.79 8.54
CA ILE A 276 16.66 -4.84 7.81
C ILE A 276 15.63 -5.93 7.50
N ASP A 277 15.05 -5.82 6.31
CA ASP A 277 14.02 -6.71 5.80
C ASP A 277 14.59 -8.08 5.35
N ASP A 278 13.75 -8.96 4.81
CA ASP A 278 14.10 -10.36 4.50
C ASP A 278 15.42 -10.52 3.71
N GLY A 279 16.15 -11.60 3.99
CA GLY A 279 17.47 -11.94 3.45
C GLY A 279 18.60 -11.94 4.48
N TRP A 280 18.37 -11.53 5.73
CA TRP A 280 19.41 -11.54 6.79
C TRP A 280 19.44 -12.83 7.63
N GLN A 281 18.34 -13.60 7.67
CA GLN A 281 18.19 -14.82 8.48
C GLN A 281 18.95 -16.03 7.89
N ASP A 282 19.31 -16.98 8.75
CA ASP A 282 19.97 -18.24 8.35
C ASP A 282 18.91 -19.30 8.01
N THR A 283 18.72 -19.52 6.72
CA THR A 283 17.63 -20.32 6.14
C THR A 283 18.15 -21.36 5.15
N ILE A 284 17.34 -22.38 4.89
CA ILE A 284 17.55 -23.34 3.81
C ILE A 284 16.29 -23.41 2.95
N ASN A 285 16.44 -23.61 1.64
CA ASN A 285 15.34 -23.92 0.74
C ASN A 285 15.59 -25.29 0.12
N GLU A 286 14.80 -26.28 0.51
CA GLU A 286 14.91 -27.66 0.04
C GLU A 286 14.34 -27.84 -1.39
N PHE A 287 13.56 -26.86 -1.85
CA PHE A 287 12.83 -26.86 -3.13
C PHE A 287 13.53 -26.04 -4.23
N GLN A 288 14.58 -25.29 -3.90
CA GLN A 288 15.38 -24.50 -4.83
C GLN A 288 16.87 -24.79 -4.64
N LYS A 289 17.44 -25.67 -5.47
CA LYS A 289 18.87 -26.05 -5.36
C LYS A 289 19.79 -24.99 -5.97
N GLU A 290 20.99 -24.91 -5.41
CA GLU A 290 22.05 -24.02 -5.93
C GLU A 290 22.44 -24.41 -7.36
N GLY A 291 22.33 -23.46 -8.29
CA GLY A 291 22.63 -23.66 -9.72
C GLY A 291 21.46 -24.13 -10.58
N GLU A 292 20.32 -24.51 -9.99
CA GLU A 292 19.08 -24.73 -10.76
C GLU A 292 18.39 -23.39 -11.09
N PRO A 293 17.63 -23.29 -12.21
CA PRO A 293 16.82 -22.11 -12.49
C PRO A 293 15.86 -21.80 -11.35
N PHE A 294 15.62 -20.51 -11.08
CA PHE A 294 14.62 -20.10 -10.09
C PHE A 294 13.22 -20.53 -10.53
N VAL A 295 12.50 -21.20 -9.63
CA VAL A 295 11.08 -21.55 -9.80
C VAL A 295 10.28 -20.68 -8.83
N ASP A 296 9.39 -19.86 -9.38
CA ASP A 296 8.55 -18.97 -8.57
C ASP A 296 7.61 -19.77 -7.66
N GLY A 297 7.36 -19.24 -6.47
CA GLY A 297 6.69 -19.92 -5.37
C GLY A 297 7.64 -20.65 -4.41
N THR A 298 8.75 -21.23 -4.89
CA THR A 298 9.66 -22.04 -4.06
C THR A 298 10.28 -21.25 -2.90
N GLN A 299 10.43 -19.92 -3.02
CA GLN A 299 10.90 -19.04 -1.96
C GLN A 299 10.08 -19.18 -0.66
N PHE A 300 8.77 -19.41 -0.79
CA PHE A 300 7.86 -19.55 0.36
C PHE A 300 7.99 -20.89 1.08
N GLY A 301 8.64 -21.89 0.46
CA GLY A 301 9.02 -23.15 1.09
C GLY A 301 10.32 -23.08 1.91
N GLY A 302 11.03 -21.95 1.91
CA GLY A 302 12.25 -21.78 2.70
C GLY A 302 12.01 -21.88 4.21
N ARG A 303 12.97 -22.44 4.97
CA ARG A 303 12.84 -22.71 6.42
C ARG A 303 13.97 -22.12 7.24
N LEU A 304 13.66 -21.64 8.44
CA LEU A 304 14.66 -21.17 9.41
C LEU A 304 15.46 -22.37 9.94
N VAL A 305 16.79 -22.28 9.92
CA VAL A 305 17.69 -23.31 10.52
C VAL A 305 18.42 -22.82 11.77
N SER A 306 18.45 -21.51 12.00
CA SER A 306 19.02 -20.89 13.20
C SER A 306 18.39 -19.52 13.47
N ILE A 307 18.23 -19.16 14.75
CA ILE A 307 17.80 -17.82 15.19
C ILE A 307 18.87 -16.73 14.97
N LYS A 308 20.09 -17.11 14.58
CA LYS A 308 21.20 -16.18 14.32
C LYS A 308 21.23 -15.73 12.86
N GLU A 309 21.79 -14.56 12.60
CA GLU A 309 22.00 -14.02 11.25
C GLU A 309 22.80 -14.97 10.36
N ASN A 310 22.65 -14.86 9.03
CA ASN A 310 23.38 -15.69 8.07
C ASN A 310 24.82 -15.23 7.79
N LYS A 311 25.49 -15.98 6.91
CA LYS A 311 26.88 -15.74 6.48
C LYS A 311 27.19 -14.32 5.95
N LYS A 312 26.20 -13.53 5.54
CA LYS A 312 26.41 -12.13 5.09
C LYS A 312 26.67 -11.16 6.25
N PHE A 313 26.25 -11.51 7.46
CA PHE A 313 26.37 -10.67 8.66
C PHE A 313 27.23 -11.31 9.77
N ARG A 314 27.50 -12.63 9.71
CA ARG A 314 28.44 -13.33 10.61
C ARG A 314 29.90 -12.87 10.44
N LYS A 315 30.68 -12.97 11.52
CA LYS A 315 32.12 -12.69 11.50
C LYS A 315 32.89 -13.84 10.83
N THR A 316 33.65 -13.54 9.77
CA THR A 316 34.53 -14.52 9.09
C THR A 316 35.94 -14.48 9.69
N GLU A 317 36.49 -15.61 10.10
CA GLU A 317 37.81 -15.68 10.78
C GLU A 317 39.02 -15.30 9.89
N LYS A 318 38.83 -15.12 8.58
CA LYS A 318 39.92 -14.99 7.59
C LYS A 318 40.21 -13.57 7.08
N VAL A 319 39.55 -12.52 7.60
CA VAL A 319 39.70 -11.16 7.06
C VAL A 319 40.39 -10.22 8.07
N LEU A 320 41.67 -9.92 7.81
CA LEU A 320 42.50 -8.97 8.56
C LEU A 320 42.27 -7.50 8.16
N SER A 321 41.04 -7.12 7.83
CA SER A 321 40.67 -5.73 7.48
C SER A 321 39.53 -5.22 8.38
N ASN A 322 39.39 -3.90 8.48
CA ASN A 322 38.51 -3.20 9.43
C ASN A 322 36.99 -3.32 9.11
N GLN A 323 36.51 -4.48 8.66
CA GLN A 323 35.09 -4.76 8.43
C GLN A 323 34.45 -5.42 9.67
N SER A 324 33.13 -5.24 9.84
CA SER A 324 32.46 -5.30 11.14
C SER A 324 32.45 -6.66 11.87
N ASN A 325 32.55 -6.60 13.20
CA ASN A 325 32.57 -7.73 14.14
C ASN A 325 31.20 -8.44 14.30
N GLY A 326 30.65 -9.03 13.24
CA GLY A 326 29.33 -9.69 13.28
C GLY A 326 28.15 -8.70 13.31
N LEU A 327 26.92 -9.20 13.46
CA LEU A 327 25.70 -8.37 13.42
C LEU A 327 25.72 -7.23 14.45
N LYS A 328 26.02 -7.53 15.73
CA LYS A 328 26.20 -6.50 16.76
C LYS A 328 27.19 -5.42 16.34
N GLY A 329 28.40 -5.82 15.95
CA GLY A 329 29.46 -4.89 15.56
C GLY A 329 29.12 -4.05 14.32
N PHE A 330 28.25 -4.56 13.45
CA PHE A 330 27.67 -3.81 12.34
C PHE A 330 26.63 -2.79 12.83
N ILE A 331 25.63 -3.22 13.62
CA ILE A 331 24.55 -2.38 14.14
C ILE A 331 25.09 -1.24 15.00
N SER A 332 25.98 -1.52 15.97
CA SER A 332 26.62 -0.47 16.80
C SER A 332 27.34 0.59 15.95
N ASP A 333 27.94 0.17 14.84
CA ASP A 333 28.71 1.05 13.97
C ASP A 333 27.82 1.91 13.06
N VAL A 334 26.74 1.37 12.50
CA VAL A 334 25.77 2.20 11.74
C VAL A 334 24.97 3.12 12.66
N LYS A 335 24.63 2.69 13.88
CA LYS A 335 24.03 3.55 14.92
C LYS A 335 24.94 4.72 15.27
N ARG A 336 26.22 4.47 15.55
CA ARG A 336 27.21 5.52 15.83
C ARG A 336 27.47 6.44 14.63
N THR A 337 27.63 5.87 13.43
CA THR A 337 28.08 6.62 12.25
C THR A 337 26.97 7.48 11.64
N PHE A 338 25.75 6.94 11.56
CA PHE A 338 24.60 7.61 10.93
C PHE A 338 23.57 8.12 11.93
N GLY A 339 23.83 7.99 13.25
CA GLY A 339 22.92 8.44 14.30
C GLY A 339 21.57 7.73 14.30
N LEU A 340 21.51 6.46 13.84
CA LEU A 340 20.28 5.67 13.91
C LEU A 340 19.83 5.52 15.37
N LYS A 341 18.54 5.76 15.61
CA LYS A 341 17.88 5.56 16.91
C LYS A 341 17.26 4.18 17.01
N TYR A 342 16.74 3.67 15.88
CA TYR A 342 16.00 2.42 15.81
C TYR A 342 16.50 1.56 14.64
N VAL A 343 16.80 0.30 14.91
CA VAL A 343 17.08 -0.76 13.93
C VAL A 343 16.14 -1.91 14.22
N TYR A 344 15.18 -2.17 13.33
CA TYR A 344 14.33 -3.35 13.38
C TYR A 344 14.83 -4.38 12.37
N VAL A 345 14.50 -5.65 12.60
CA VAL A 345 14.72 -6.73 11.62
C VAL A 345 13.41 -7.44 11.29
N TRP A 346 13.29 -7.97 10.08
CA TRP A 346 12.14 -8.75 9.65
C TRP A 346 12.24 -10.22 10.09
N HIS A 347 11.10 -10.84 10.42
CA HIS A 347 10.94 -12.29 10.40
C HIS A 347 9.47 -12.67 10.17
N ALA A 348 9.19 -13.85 9.62
CA ALA A 348 7.81 -14.38 9.59
C ALA A 348 7.38 -14.85 10.98
N LEU A 349 6.06 -14.96 11.23
CA LEU A 349 5.52 -15.42 12.51
C LEU A 349 6.03 -16.82 12.91
N MET A 350 6.15 -17.74 11.96
CA MET A 350 6.73 -19.10 12.16
C MET A 350 8.27 -19.13 12.07
N GLY A 351 8.94 -17.97 12.15
CA GLY A 351 10.39 -17.81 12.04
C GLY A 351 10.87 -17.52 10.62
N TYR A 352 10.36 -18.21 9.61
CA TYR A 352 10.50 -17.89 8.18
C TYR A 352 9.25 -18.32 7.40
N TRP A 353 9.16 -18.06 6.09
CA TRP A 353 7.98 -18.35 5.26
C TRP A 353 7.45 -19.79 5.42
N GLY A 354 8.29 -20.79 5.16
CA GLY A 354 7.98 -22.22 5.36
C GLY A 354 8.16 -22.71 6.80
N GLY A 355 8.26 -21.80 7.77
CA GLY A 355 8.42 -22.09 9.19
C GLY A 355 9.83 -22.48 9.63
N LEU A 356 9.91 -23.25 10.72
CA LEU A 356 11.17 -23.79 11.25
C LEU A 356 11.52 -25.13 10.61
N HIS A 357 12.80 -25.36 10.33
CA HIS A 357 13.26 -26.67 9.87
C HIS A 357 13.19 -27.69 11.02
N PRO A 358 12.49 -28.85 10.87
CA PRO A 358 12.31 -29.81 11.96
C PRO A 358 13.64 -30.36 12.54
N ASP A 359 14.56 -30.76 11.66
CA ASP A 359 15.80 -31.45 12.07
C ASP A 359 17.04 -30.57 12.24
N ALA A 360 16.95 -29.25 12.00
CA ALA A 360 18.12 -28.41 12.08
C ALA A 360 18.53 -28.19 13.55
N PRO A 361 19.82 -28.32 13.92
CA PRO A 361 20.26 -28.22 15.32
C PRO A 361 19.87 -26.90 16.03
N GLY A 362 19.70 -25.80 15.27
CA GLY A 362 19.32 -24.50 15.80
C GLY A 362 17.82 -24.33 16.10
N THR A 363 16.96 -25.24 15.62
CA THR A 363 15.49 -25.16 15.73
C THR A 363 14.84 -26.41 16.34
N LYS A 364 15.51 -27.56 16.29
CA LYS A 364 15.00 -28.85 16.79
C LYS A 364 14.48 -28.81 18.23
N LYS A 365 15.05 -27.95 19.09
CA LYS A 365 14.59 -27.80 20.49
C LYS A 365 13.16 -27.29 20.63
N TYR A 366 12.65 -26.53 19.65
CA TYR A 366 11.27 -26.04 19.64
C TYR A 366 10.25 -27.09 19.16
N ASN A 367 10.71 -28.31 18.84
CA ASN A 367 9.91 -29.42 18.33
C ASN A 367 9.00 -29.05 17.13
N PRO A 368 9.54 -28.50 16.02
CA PRO A 368 8.70 -28.08 14.90
C PRO A 368 8.11 -29.29 14.18
N THR A 369 6.83 -29.21 13.81
CA THR A 369 6.12 -30.25 13.06
C THR A 369 5.65 -29.71 11.71
N LEU A 370 5.83 -30.50 10.64
CA LEU A 370 5.37 -30.09 9.31
C LEU A 370 3.84 -30.15 9.26
N LYS A 371 3.21 -29.02 8.91
CA LYS A 371 1.77 -28.86 8.76
C LYS A 371 1.47 -28.31 7.37
N PHE A 372 0.50 -28.89 6.69
CA PHE A 372 0.02 -28.40 5.40
C PHE A 372 -1.19 -27.49 5.65
N PRO A 373 -1.12 -26.20 5.30
CA PRO A 373 -2.22 -25.25 5.38
C PRO A 373 -3.54 -25.79 4.79
N ILE A 374 -4.65 -25.48 5.46
CA ILE A 374 -6.01 -25.74 4.99
C ILE A 374 -6.77 -24.41 4.97
N GLN A 375 -6.94 -23.82 3.79
CA GLN A 375 -7.73 -22.60 3.63
C GLN A 375 -9.24 -22.87 3.74
N SER A 376 -9.96 -22.01 4.47
CA SER A 376 -11.41 -22.09 4.59
C SER A 376 -12.14 -21.64 3.31
N PRO A 377 -13.44 -21.95 3.14
CA PRO A 377 -14.22 -21.47 2.00
C PRO A 377 -14.21 -19.95 1.85
N GLY A 378 -14.15 -19.20 2.96
CA GLY A 378 -14.06 -17.73 2.92
C GLY A 378 -12.75 -17.23 2.33
N ASN A 379 -11.62 -17.84 2.70
CA ASN A 379 -10.30 -17.49 2.16
C ASN A 379 -10.19 -17.82 0.66
N ARG A 380 -10.85 -18.90 0.21
CA ARG A 380 -10.87 -19.34 -1.19
C ARG A 380 -11.91 -18.62 -2.08
N ALA A 381 -12.71 -17.71 -1.53
CA ALA A 381 -13.80 -17.03 -2.24
C ALA A 381 -13.36 -15.86 -3.13
N HIS A 382 -12.13 -15.35 -2.94
CA HIS A 382 -11.60 -14.18 -3.64
C HIS A 382 -10.28 -14.49 -4.36
N GLN A 383 -9.25 -13.65 -4.22
CA GLN A 383 -8.00 -13.78 -4.94
C GLN A 383 -7.08 -14.81 -4.26
N ARG A 384 -6.61 -15.78 -5.05
CA ARG A 384 -5.53 -16.70 -4.66
C ARG A 384 -4.21 -15.94 -4.48
N ASP A 385 -3.36 -16.47 -3.61
CA ASP A 385 -2.09 -15.87 -3.25
C ASP A 385 -0.98 -16.93 -3.38
N ILE A 386 0.04 -16.64 -4.18
CA ILE A 386 1.10 -17.61 -4.51
C ILE A 386 1.87 -18.06 -3.26
N ALA A 387 2.03 -17.20 -2.25
CA ALA A 387 2.67 -17.60 -1.00
C ALA A 387 1.82 -18.63 -0.24
N MET A 388 0.50 -18.46 -0.20
CA MET A 388 -0.40 -19.46 0.37
C MET A 388 -0.42 -20.77 -0.43
N ASP A 389 -0.53 -20.71 -1.76
CA ASP A 389 -0.57 -21.91 -2.59
C ASP A 389 0.75 -22.69 -2.49
N SER A 390 1.90 -22.01 -2.44
CA SER A 390 3.21 -22.64 -2.20
C SER A 390 3.38 -23.17 -0.77
N MET A 391 2.79 -22.51 0.25
CA MET A 391 2.78 -23.05 1.61
C MET A 391 1.83 -24.26 1.76
N GLU A 392 0.71 -24.31 1.02
CA GLU A 392 -0.15 -25.51 0.87
C GLU A 392 0.63 -26.68 0.24
N GLU A 393 1.47 -26.43 -0.76
CA GLU A 393 2.31 -27.46 -1.43
C GLU A 393 3.48 -27.94 -0.56
N TYR A 394 4.30 -27.01 -0.05
CA TYR A 394 5.57 -27.33 0.60
C TYR A 394 5.47 -27.62 2.09
N GLY A 395 4.38 -27.19 2.75
CA GLY A 395 4.14 -27.33 4.18
C GLY A 395 4.96 -26.36 5.04
N VAL A 396 4.38 -25.98 6.18
CA VAL A 396 4.95 -25.04 7.15
C VAL A 396 5.45 -25.79 8.37
N GLY A 397 6.70 -25.56 8.76
CA GLY A 397 7.30 -26.09 9.99
C GLY A 397 6.77 -25.35 11.21
N MET A 398 5.62 -25.79 11.72
CA MET A 398 4.89 -25.18 12.83
C MET A 398 5.56 -25.47 14.18
N ILE A 399 5.82 -24.41 14.95
CA ILE A 399 6.35 -24.50 16.32
C ILE A 399 5.35 -25.25 17.23
N ASP A 400 5.83 -26.16 18.09
CA ASP A 400 4.99 -26.82 19.10
C ASP A 400 4.32 -25.75 19.99
N PRO A 401 2.98 -25.78 20.18
CA PRO A 401 2.28 -24.78 20.98
C PRO A 401 2.83 -24.56 22.40
N LYS A 402 3.54 -25.53 22.98
CA LYS A 402 4.20 -25.39 24.30
C LYS A 402 5.46 -24.53 24.25
N ASN A 403 6.11 -24.46 23.09
CA ASN A 403 7.43 -23.87 22.90
C ASN A 403 7.38 -22.48 22.23
N ILE A 404 6.19 -21.96 21.90
CA ILE A 404 6.03 -20.66 21.20
C ILE A 404 6.73 -19.52 21.95
N PHE A 405 6.51 -19.43 23.27
CA PHE A 405 7.15 -18.38 24.06
C PHE A 405 8.67 -18.56 24.13
N GLU A 406 9.17 -19.79 24.29
CA GLU A 406 10.61 -20.06 24.27
C GLU A 406 11.24 -19.59 22.95
N PHE A 407 10.64 -19.96 21.80
CA PHE A 407 11.09 -19.53 20.48
C PHE A 407 11.19 -18.01 20.33
N TYR A 408 10.12 -17.27 20.64
CA TYR A 408 10.18 -15.81 20.54
C TYR A 408 11.11 -15.18 21.56
N ASP A 409 11.23 -15.76 22.75
CA ASP A 409 12.09 -15.21 23.79
C ASP A 409 13.58 -15.40 23.44
N ASP A 410 13.99 -16.58 22.99
CA ASP A 410 15.34 -16.83 22.49
C ASP A 410 15.68 -15.95 21.27
N LEU A 411 14.76 -15.84 20.30
CA LEU A 411 14.97 -15.03 19.10
C LEU A 411 15.12 -13.55 19.45
N HIS A 412 14.21 -12.99 20.27
CA HIS A 412 14.24 -11.57 20.59
C HIS A 412 15.31 -11.21 21.63
N GLU A 413 15.63 -12.09 22.57
CA GLU A 413 16.80 -11.93 23.47
C GLU A 413 18.10 -11.95 22.65
N TYR A 414 18.20 -12.84 21.66
CA TYR A 414 19.33 -12.83 20.73
C TYR A 414 19.42 -11.50 19.97
N LEU A 415 18.33 -11.05 19.35
CA LEU A 415 18.31 -9.79 18.59
C LEU A 415 18.63 -8.57 19.45
N ALA A 416 18.05 -8.46 20.65
CA ALA A 416 18.35 -7.40 21.60
C ALA A 416 19.84 -7.42 22.01
N SER A 417 20.46 -8.60 22.18
CA SER A 417 21.90 -8.72 22.42
C SER A 417 22.77 -8.18 21.26
N GLN A 418 22.24 -8.24 20.02
CA GLN A 418 22.85 -7.66 18.81
C GLN A 418 22.53 -6.17 18.63
N GLU A 419 21.89 -5.51 19.60
CA GLU A 419 21.47 -4.09 19.56
C GLU A 419 20.37 -3.78 18.54
N VAL A 420 19.55 -4.76 18.18
CA VAL A 420 18.26 -4.56 17.49
C VAL A 420 17.23 -4.02 18.48
N ASP A 421 16.42 -3.04 18.07
CA ASP A 421 15.46 -2.32 18.92
C ASP A 421 14.01 -2.79 18.76
N GLY A 422 13.74 -3.69 17.81
CA GLY A 422 12.41 -4.24 17.54
C GLY A 422 12.36 -5.11 16.28
N VAL A 423 11.17 -5.54 15.89
CA VAL A 423 10.95 -6.45 14.75
C VAL A 423 9.79 -6.05 13.85
N LYS A 424 9.86 -6.42 12.56
CA LYS A 424 8.72 -6.49 11.65
C LYS A 424 8.32 -7.96 11.53
N VAL A 425 7.08 -8.30 11.86
CA VAL A 425 6.60 -9.69 11.97
C VAL A 425 5.51 -9.96 10.93
N ASP A 426 5.86 -10.71 9.90
CA ASP A 426 5.02 -10.98 8.72
C ASP A 426 4.33 -12.35 8.81
N VAL A 427 3.51 -12.67 7.80
CA VAL A 427 2.85 -13.96 7.59
C VAL A 427 1.94 -14.38 8.77
N GLN A 428 1.33 -13.42 9.49
CA GLN A 428 0.63 -13.72 10.74
C GLN A 428 -0.69 -14.49 10.56
N ASN A 429 -1.48 -14.18 9.53
CA ASN A 429 -2.76 -14.88 9.29
C ASN A 429 -2.61 -16.38 8.91
N ILE A 430 -1.38 -16.90 8.75
CA ILE A 430 -1.13 -18.34 8.45
C ILE A 430 -1.77 -19.26 9.51
N LEU A 431 -1.89 -18.78 10.74
CA LEU A 431 -2.47 -19.52 11.87
C LEU A 431 -3.89 -20.01 11.59
N GLU A 432 -4.67 -19.30 10.76
CA GLU A 432 -6.02 -19.72 10.38
C GLU A 432 -6.05 -21.05 9.63
N THR A 433 -4.96 -21.35 8.93
CA THR A 433 -4.85 -22.50 8.01
C THR A 433 -4.15 -23.71 8.64
N VAL A 434 -3.35 -23.49 9.69
CA VAL A 434 -2.66 -24.56 10.43
C VAL A 434 -3.35 -24.89 11.78
N ALA A 435 -4.54 -24.33 12.03
CA ALA A 435 -5.27 -24.46 13.29
C ALA A 435 -5.86 -25.84 13.60
N THR A 436 -5.96 -26.75 12.62
CA THR A 436 -6.59 -28.06 12.81
C THR A 436 -5.80 -28.93 13.80
N GLY A 437 -6.48 -29.39 14.86
CA GLY A 437 -5.89 -30.09 16.00
C GLY A 437 -5.32 -29.16 17.08
N SER A 438 -5.51 -27.84 16.95
CA SER A 438 -5.03 -26.81 17.89
C SER A 438 -6.18 -26.07 18.59
N ARG A 439 -7.38 -26.66 18.62
CA ARG A 439 -8.61 -26.08 19.18
C ARG A 439 -9.10 -24.84 18.39
N GLY A 440 -8.86 -24.82 17.08
CA GLY A 440 -9.32 -23.74 16.21
C GLY A 440 -8.45 -22.47 16.20
N ARG A 441 -8.69 -21.64 15.19
CA ARG A 441 -7.86 -20.48 14.83
C ARG A 441 -7.80 -19.40 15.90
N VAL A 442 -8.89 -19.19 16.63
CA VAL A 442 -8.95 -18.19 17.70
C VAL A 442 -8.05 -18.60 18.85
N SER A 443 -8.16 -19.84 19.32
CA SER A 443 -7.29 -20.42 20.35
C SER A 443 -5.81 -20.33 19.92
N LEU A 444 -5.49 -20.77 18.71
CA LEU A 444 -4.11 -20.77 18.23
C LEU A 444 -3.53 -19.34 18.11
N THR A 445 -4.28 -18.42 17.52
CA THR A 445 -3.89 -17.00 17.39
C THR A 445 -3.73 -16.33 18.75
N THR A 446 -4.62 -16.63 19.70
CA THR A 446 -4.51 -16.13 21.08
C THR A 446 -3.19 -16.54 21.73
N HIS A 447 -2.79 -17.82 21.62
CA HIS A 447 -1.52 -18.29 22.18
C HIS A 447 -0.30 -17.65 21.51
N PHE A 448 -0.30 -17.56 20.17
CA PHE A 448 0.79 -16.95 19.42
C PHE A 448 0.95 -15.45 19.71
N GLN A 449 -0.13 -14.68 19.69
CA GLN A 449 -0.09 -13.24 19.99
C GLN A 449 0.33 -12.98 21.44
N GLN A 450 -0.17 -13.75 22.42
CA GLN A 450 0.26 -13.61 23.82
C GLN A 450 1.74 -13.93 24.02
N ALA A 451 2.26 -14.99 23.37
CA ALA A 451 3.67 -15.34 23.44
C ALA A 451 4.57 -14.28 22.78
N LEU A 452 4.17 -13.80 21.59
CA LEU A 452 4.84 -12.75 20.85
C LEU A 452 4.92 -11.45 21.66
N GLU A 453 3.77 -10.91 22.10
CA GLU A 453 3.72 -9.67 22.88
C GLU A 453 4.46 -9.77 24.24
N LYS A 454 4.48 -10.95 24.84
CA LYS A 454 5.24 -11.20 26.07
C LYS A 454 6.75 -11.14 25.81
N SER A 455 7.23 -11.69 24.68
CA SER A 455 8.65 -11.58 24.29
C SER A 455 9.03 -10.15 23.92
N ILE A 456 8.22 -9.46 23.09
CA ILE A 456 8.46 -8.05 22.74
C ILE A 456 8.61 -7.19 24.01
N ALA A 457 7.71 -7.35 24.98
CA ALA A 457 7.76 -6.60 26.23
C ALA A 457 8.90 -7.02 27.20
N LYS A 458 9.50 -8.19 27.04
CA LYS A 458 10.72 -8.60 27.78
C LYS A 458 11.98 -8.01 27.14
N ASN A 459 12.05 -8.03 25.82
CA ASN A 459 13.30 -7.83 25.07
C ASN A 459 13.45 -6.44 24.43
N PHE A 460 12.34 -5.74 24.10
CA PHE A 460 12.35 -4.43 23.44
C PHE A 460 11.64 -3.35 24.27
N GLN A 461 12.41 -2.42 24.83
CA GLN A 461 11.92 -1.40 25.78
C GLN A 461 10.88 -0.44 25.20
N ASP A 462 10.95 -0.16 23.89
CA ASP A 462 10.10 0.79 23.18
C ASP A 462 8.87 0.14 22.52
N ASN A 463 8.44 -1.04 22.99
CA ASN A 463 7.35 -1.84 22.41
C ASN A 463 7.57 -2.14 20.92
N GLY A 464 8.82 -2.49 20.56
CA GLY A 464 9.32 -2.48 19.20
C GLY A 464 8.78 -3.60 18.30
N ILE A 465 7.58 -3.41 17.74
CA ILE A 465 6.98 -4.34 16.78
C ILE A 465 6.16 -3.62 15.69
N ILE A 466 6.26 -4.09 14.45
CA ILE A 466 5.30 -3.88 13.37
C ILE A 466 4.65 -5.23 13.04
N CYS A 467 3.34 -5.37 13.21
CA CYS A 467 2.61 -6.56 12.78
C CYS A 467 2.18 -6.46 11.31
N CYS A 468 2.45 -7.47 10.50
CA CYS A 468 2.22 -7.45 9.05
C CYS A 468 1.53 -8.74 8.60
N MET A 469 0.74 -8.68 7.52
CA MET A 469 -0.14 -9.78 7.07
C MET A 469 -1.05 -10.30 8.20
N ALA A 470 -1.51 -9.36 9.05
CA ALA A 470 -2.17 -9.61 10.34
C ALA A 470 -3.62 -9.08 10.39
N GLN A 471 -4.25 -8.87 9.22
CA GLN A 471 -5.52 -8.16 9.12
C GLN A 471 -6.76 -9.02 9.43
N ASN A 472 -6.60 -10.23 9.97
CA ASN A 472 -7.75 -11.02 10.44
C ASN A 472 -8.27 -10.49 11.79
N THR A 473 -9.57 -10.65 12.03
CA THR A 473 -10.19 -10.32 13.33
C THR A 473 -9.57 -11.10 14.49
N ASP A 474 -9.02 -12.29 14.25
CA ASP A 474 -8.36 -13.14 15.25
C ASP A 474 -7.16 -12.43 15.89
N SER A 475 -6.32 -11.75 15.09
CA SER A 475 -5.15 -11.01 15.54
C SER A 475 -5.53 -9.64 16.09
N VAL A 476 -6.43 -8.93 15.39
CA VAL A 476 -6.92 -7.59 15.80
C VAL A 476 -7.51 -7.64 17.21
N TYR A 477 -8.43 -8.58 17.47
CA TYR A 477 -9.06 -8.73 18.79
C TYR A 477 -8.19 -9.43 19.84
N ASN A 478 -6.95 -9.84 19.53
CA ASN A 478 -5.96 -10.32 20.49
C ASN A 478 -4.78 -9.35 20.73
N SER A 479 -4.84 -8.15 20.14
CA SER A 479 -3.75 -7.18 20.21
C SER A 479 -3.79 -6.31 21.48
N LYS A 480 -3.14 -6.76 22.57
CA LYS A 480 -3.12 -6.02 23.87
C LYS A 480 -1.98 -5.02 23.99
N ARG A 481 -0.79 -5.36 23.50
CA ARG A 481 0.43 -4.54 23.66
C ARG A 481 0.94 -4.02 22.35
N ASN A 482 0.91 -4.84 21.29
CA ASN A 482 1.38 -4.43 19.98
C ASN A 482 0.55 -3.23 19.50
N ALA A 483 1.25 -2.23 18.96
CA ALA A 483 0.71 -0.90 18.73
C ALA A 483 0.62 -0.53 17.25
N ILE A 484 1.17 -1.33 16.35
CA ILE A 484 1.32 -1.00 14.92
C ILE A 484 0.94 -2.23 14.08
N THR A 485 0.11 -2.04 13.05
CA THR A 485 -0.09 -3.07 12.02
C THR A 485 -0.19 -2.51 10.61
N ARG A 486 0.34 -3.23 9.62
CA ARG A 486 0.19 -2.90 8.18
C ARG A 486 -1.28 -2.95 7.79
N ALA A 487 -1.76 -1.86 7.18
CA ALA A 487 -3.17 -1.66 6.87
C ALA A 487 -3.52 -1.69 5.37
N SER A 488 -2.63 -2.21 4.52
CA SER A 488 -2.83 -2.42 3.08
C SER A 488 -2.13 -3.70 2.60
N ASP A 489 -2.38 -4.10 1.34
CA ASP A 489 -1.43 -4.91 0.56
C ASP A 489 -0.11 -4.13 0.36
N ASP A 490 0.90 -4.78 -0.21
CA ASP A 490 2.22 -4.18 -0.42
C ASP A 490 2.19 -3.04 -1.46
N TYR A 491 3.06 -2.06 -1.25
CA TYR A 491 3.35 -1.02 -2.22
C TYR A 491 4.10 -1.64 -3.42
N TYR A 492 3.43 -1.73 -4.57
CA TYR A 492 4.04 -2.22 -5.82
C TYR A 492 4.45 -1.05 -6.74
N PRO A 493 5.69 -0.53 -6.67
CA PRO A 493 6.12 0.65 -7.45
C PRO A 493 6.02 0.43 -8.96
N LYS A 494 6.37 -0.77 -9.44
CA LYS A 494 6.36 -1.09 -10.88
C LYS A 494 4.96 -1.14 -11.49
N ASN A 495 3.91 -1.32 -10.68
CA ASN A 495 2.54 -1.44 -11.16
C ASN A 495 1.80 -0.09 -11.03
N PRO A 496 1.56 0.66 -12.12
CA PRO A 496 0.87 1.95 -12.05
C PRO A 496 -0.61 1.81 -11.63
N LYS A 497 -1.21 0.62 -11.71
CA LYS A 497 -2.61 0.39 -11.33
C LYS A 497 -2.84 0.30 -9.82
N THR A 498 -1.80 0.02 -9.02
CA THR A 498 -1.92 -0.16 -7.56
C THR A 498 -1.82 1.14 -6.78
N GLN A 499 -1.28 2.21 -7.38
CA GLN A 499 -0.93 3.46 -6.67
C GLN A 499 -2.14 4.11 -5.97
N THR A 500 -3.30 4.14 -6.63
CA THR A 500 -4.54 4.68 -6.05
C THR A 500 -5.25 3.70 -5.12
N LEU A 501 -5.20 2.40 -5.46
CA LEU A 501 -5.74 1.32 -4.64
C LEU A 501 -5.07 1.28 -3.26
N HIS A 502 -3.74 1.45 -3.20
CA HIS A 502 -2.96 1.46 -1.96
C HIS A 502 -3.45 2.52 -0.97
N ILE A 503 -3.52 3.78 -1.44
CA ILE A 503 -3.89 4.92 -0.59
C ILE A 503 -5.38 4.88 -0.21
N ALA A 504 -6.25 4.42 -1.11
CA ALA A 504 -7.66 4.22 -0.78
C ALA A 504 -7.84 3.07 0.23
N ALA A 505 -7.22 1.91 0.02
CA ALA A 505 -7.33 0.76 0.93
C ALA A 505 -6.85 1.11 2.34
N VAL A 506 -5.65 1.68 2.46
CA VAL A 506 -5.07 1.99 3.77
C VAL A 506 -5.87 3.04 4.55
N ALA A 507 -6.42 4.04 3.86
CA ALA A 507 -7.25 5.07 4.50
C ALA A 507 -8.56 4.48 5.05
N TYR A 508 -9.26 3.67 4.27
CA TYR A 508 -10.51 3.06 4.71
C TYR A 508 -10.29 1.98 5.79
N ASN A 509 -9.25 1.15 5.65
CA ASN A 509 -8.87 0.18 6.69
C ASN A 509 -8.48 0.87 8.01
N SER A 510 -7.93 2.09 7.95
CA SER A 510 -7.62 2.90 9.13
C SER A 510 -8.86 3.29 9.96
N ILE A 511 -10.08 3.24 9.40
CA ILE A 511 -11.33 3.44 10.17
C ILE A 511 -11.52 2.33 11.21
N PHE A 512 -11.24 1.08 10.85
CA PHE A 512 -11.40 -0.07 11.74
C PHE A 512 -10.16 -0.26 12.64
N PHE A 513 -8.97 -0.30 12.05
CA PHE A 513 -7.73 -0.56 12.81
C PHE A 513 -7.34 0.63 13.70
N GLY A 514 -7.65 1.87 13.31
CA GLY A 514 -7.16 3.09 13.94
C GLY A 514 -7.56 3.31 15.42
N GLU A 515 -8.59 2.61 15.89
CA GLU A 515 -9.01 2.64 17.29
C GLU A 515 -8.23 1.64 18.17
N ILE A 516 -7.60 0.62 17.58
CA ILE A 516 -6.87 -0.46 18.29
C ILE A 516 -5.35 -0.37 18.05
N LEU A 517 -4.93 0.07 16.87
CA LEU A 517 -3.56 0.02 16.35
C LEU A 517 -3.24 1.28 15.54
N VAL A 518 -1.98 1.69 15.46
CA VAL A 518 -1.49 2.64 14.46
C VAL A 518 -1.41 1.89 13.12
N PRO A 519 -2.16 2.33 12.10
CA PRO A 519 -2.02 1.78 10.75
C PRO A 519 -0.65 2.13 10.19
N ASP A 520 0.12 1.12 9.81
CA ASP A 520 1.32 1.24 8.98
C ASP A 520 0.90 1.30 7.50
N TRP A 521 1.39 2.31 6.80
CA TRP A 521 1.00 2.66 5.42
C TRP A 521 2.00 2.14 4.38
N ASP A 522 2.93 1.30 4.81
CA ASP A 522 4.03 0.75 4.02
C ASP A 522 5.07 1.79 3.57
N MET A 523 6.24 1.29 3.15
CA MET A 523 7.24 2.06 2.41
C MET A 523 6.70 2.62 1.10
N PHE A 524 7.43 3.57 0.54
CA PHE A 524 7.26 4.03 -0.83
C PHE A 524 8.62 4.36 -1.46
N TYR A 525 8.63 4.69 -2.76
CA TYR A 525 9.80 5.26 -3.42
C TYR A 525 9.70 6.78 -3.40
N SER A 526 10.73 7.46 -2.88
CA SER A 526 10.86 8.91 -3.05
C SER A 526 11.06 9.29 -4.52
N ARG A 527 11.74 8.46 -5.32
CA ARG A 527 11.98 8.70 -6.74
C ARG A 527 11.06 7.89 -7.63
N HIS A 528 9.82 8.34 -7.74
CA HIS A 528 8.76 7.75 -8.55
C HIS A 528 7.88 8.85 -9.16
N PRO A 529 7.25 8.66 -10.34
CA PRO A 529 6.34 9.68 -10.88
C PRO A 529 5.17 10.00 -9.94
N GLU A 530 4.69 8.99 -9.21
CA GLU A 530 3.64 9.11 -8.19
C GLU A 530 4.19 9.35 -6.75
N ALA A 531 5.47 9.69 -6.59
CA ALA A 531 6.08 9.83 -5.26
C ALA A 531 5.45 10.94 -4.40
N GLU A 532 5.07 12.08 -4.99
CA GLU A 532 4.38 13.16 -4.26
C GLU A 532 3.01 12.68 -3.73
N PHE A 533 2.30 11.86 -4.51
CA PHE A 533 1.02 11.24 -4.13
C PHE A 533 1.18 10.35 -2.89
N HIS A 534 2.22 9.50 -2.87
CA HIS A 534 2.55 8.63 -1.73
C HIS A 534 3.12 9.39 -0.52
N ALA A 535 3.90 10.46 -0.75
CA ALA A 535 4.46 11.30 0.30
C ALA A 535 3.38 12.09 1.05
N VAL A 536 2.45 12.74 0.33
CA VAL A 536 1.33 13.49 0.93
C VAL A 536 0.44 12.56 1.77
N ALA A 537 0.20 11.33 1.31
CA ALA A 537 -0.50 10.30 2.06
C ALA A 537 0.18 9.98 3.41
N ARG A 538 1.51 9.78 3.44
CA ARG A 538 2.25 9.55 4.70
C ARG A 538 2.26 10.79 5.61
N ALA A 539 2.29 12.00 5.03
CA ALA A 539 2.23 13.26 5.80
C ALA A 539 0.90 13.44 6.57
N VAL A 540 -0.23 13.02 5.98
CA VAL A 540 -1.56 13.07 6.61
C VAL A 540 -1.90 11.79 7.38
N GLY A 541 -1.23 10.66 7.11
CA GLY A 541 -1.59 9.34 7.63
C GLY A 541 -1.36 9.14 9.14
N GLY A 542 -0.52 9.95 9.78
CA GLY A 542 -0.16 9.80 11.20
C GLY A 542 0.58 8.50 11.55
N CYS A 543 1.07 7.82 10.51
CA CYS A 543 1.78 6.55 10.50
C CYS A 543 3.30 6.73 10.59
N GLY A 544 4.05 5.63 10.53
CA GLY A 544 5.49 5.68 10.25
C GLY A 544 5.75 6.22 8.84
N VAL A 545 6.91 6.86 8.64
CA VAL A 545 7.31 7.41 7.34
C VAL A 545 8.69 6.87 6.97
N TYR A 546 8.72 5.94 6.03
CA TYR A 546 9.96 5.35 5.56
C TYR A 546 9.88 5.04 4.07
N VAL A 547 11.04 4.99 3.41
CA VAL A 547 11.17 4.67 1.99
C VAL A 547 11.92 3.37 1.78
N SER A 548 11.91 2.84 0.55
CA SER A 548 12.69 1.67 0.16
C SER A 548 13.47 1.86 -1.15
N ASP A 549 13.74 3.12 -1.54
CA ASP A 549 14.58 3.40 -2.72
C ASP A 549 15.97 2.74 -2.61
N ASN A 550 16.52 2.39 -3.78
CA ASN A 550 17.91 1.96 -3.92
C ASN A 550 18.91 3.06 -3.47
N PRO A 551 20.08 2.70 -2.90
CA PRO A 551 21.12 3.67 -2.54
C PRO A 551 21.44 4.68 -3.65
N GLY A 552 21.40 5.97 -3.31
CA GLY A 552 21.65 7.05 -4.27
C GLY A 552 20.58 7.25 -5.34
N GLN A 553 19.43 6.56 -5.26
CA GLN A 553 18.26 6.77 -6.14
C GLN A 553 17.13 7.53 -5.45
N HIS A 554 17.41 8.33 -4.42
CA HIS A 554 16.40 9.10 -3.68
C HIS A 554 15.99 10.40 -4.38
N ASP A 555 14.77 10.87 -4.13
CA ASP A 555 14.35 12.25 -4.43
C ASP A 555 14.38 13.11 -3.15
N PHE A 556 15.43 13.92 -3.02
CA PHE A 556 15.58 14.78 -1.85
C PHE A 556 14.69 16.01 -1.85
N GLU A 557 14.02 16.38 -2.96
CA GLU A 557 13.00 17.42 -2.92
C GLU A 557 11.74 16.91 -2.23
N ILE A 558 11.28 15.71 -2.60
CA ILE A 558 10.17 15.03 -1.91
C ILE A 558 10.50 14.77 -0.45
N LEU A 559 11.69 14.22 -0.14
CA LEU A 559 12.07 13.90 1.24
C LEU A 559 12.18 15.14 2.13
N ARG A 560 12.72 16.27 1.66
CA ARG A 560 12.80 17.52 2.45
C ARG A 560 11.44 18.17 2.78
N ARG A 561 10.35 17.72 2.15
CA ARG A 561 8.97 18.14 2.46
C ARG A 561 8.29 17.25 3.53
N LEU A 562 8.96 16.15 3.93
CA LEU A 562 8.54 15.19 4.96
C LEU A 562 9.46 15.16 6.19
N VAL A 563 10.77 15.22 5.95
CA VAL A 563 11.83 14.92 6.91
C VAL A 563 12.51 16.22 7.36
N LEU A 564 12.58 16.44 8.68
CA LEU A 564 13.34 17.54 9.26
C LEU A 564 14.86 17.25 9.26
N PRO A 565 15.73 18.28 9.34
CA PRO A 565 17.19 18.08 9.31
C PRO A 565 17.76 17.17 10.40
N ASP A 566 17.05 16.99 11.52
CA ASP A 566 17.42 16.05 12.58
C ASP A 566 17.04 14.58 12.27
N GLY A 567 16.28 14.34 11.20
CA GLY A 567 15.72 13.06 10.80
C GLY A 567 14.38 12.71 11.46
N SER A 568 13.76 13.65 12.20
CA SER A 568 12.38 13.50 12.70
C SER A 568 11.35 13.89 11.64
N VAL A 569 10.10 13.42 11.80
CA VAL A 569 8.99 13.72 10.88
C VAL A 569 7.86 14.49 11.55
N LEU A 570 7.14 15.29 10.76
CA LEU A 570 5.95 16.03 11.19
C LEU A 570 4.71 15.12 11.20
N ARG A 571 4.75 14.04 11.98
CA ARG A 571 3.66 13.07 12.10
C ARG A 571 2.42 13.69 12.74
N ALA A 572 1.25 13.41 12.17
CA ALA A 572 -0.06 13.81 12.69
C ALA A 572 -0.54 12.91 13.86
N LYS A 573 -1.54 13.36 14.61
CA LYS A 573 -1.97 12.82 15.91
C LYS A 573 -2.78 11.53 15.83
N TYR A 574 -3.70 11.46 14.89
CA TYR A 574 -4.60 10.32 14.68
C TYR A 574 -4.11 9.47 13.50
N PRO A 575 -4.68 8.28 13.26
CA PRO A 575 -4.62 7.64 11.95
C PRO A 575 -5.34 8.51 10.92
N GLY A 576 -4.77 8.64 9.72
CA GLY A 576 -5.44 9.29 8.60
C GLY A 576 -6.66 8.49 8.15
N MET A 577 -7.82 9.13 8.10
CA MET A 577 -9.08 8.49 7.71
C MET A 577 -9.80 9.31 6.62
N PRO A 578 -10.67 8.69 5.80
CA PRO A 578 -11.55 9.40 4.89
C PRO A 578 -12.38 10.45 5.63
N SER A 579 -12.69 11.58 5.00
CA SER A 579 -13.71 12.49 5.53
C SER A 579 -15.10 11.87 5.39
N ARG A 580 -16.07 12.42 6.15
CA ARG A 580 -17.41 11.84 6.28
C ARG A 580 -18.15 11.70 4.94
N ASP A 581 -17.94 12.63 4.01
CA ASP A 581 -18.52 12.64 2.66
C ASP A 581 -17.91 11.58 1.72
N CYS A 582 -16.70 11.09 2.00
CA CYS A 582 -16.09 10.00 1.25
C CYS A 582 -16.63 8.62 1.64
N LEU A 583 -17.07 8.40 2.89
CA LEU A 583 -17.33 7.08 3.47
C LEU A 583 -18.19 6.14 2.59
N PHE A 584 -19.18 6.67 1.88
CA PHE A 584 -20.15 5.90 1.09
C PHE A 584 -20.04 6.20 -0.42
N SER A 585 -18.82 6.45 -0.88
CA SER A 585 -18.46 6.80 -2.26
C SER A 585 -17.22 6.01 -2.68
N ASP A 586 -17.10 5.58 -3.94
CA ASP A 586 -15.90 4.87 -4.41
C ASP A 586 -14.89 5.87 -5.01
N PRO A 587 -13.76 6.15 -4.34
CA PRO A 587 -12.80 7.14 -4.83
C PRO A 587 -11.95 6.66 -6.02
N VAL A 588 -12.05 5.39 -6.42
CA VAL A 588 -11.22 4.77 -7.47
C VAL A 588 -12.02 4.52 -8.75
N MET A 589 -13.30 4.14 -8.63
CA MET A 589 -14.08 3.60 -9.76
C MET A 589 -15.41 4.33 -10.07
N ASP A 590 -15.88 5.31 -9.29
CA ASP A 590 -17.18 5.96 -9.57
C ASP A 590 -17.14 7.14 -10.57
N GLY A 591 -15.94 7.53 -11.01
CA GLY A 591 -15.72 8.58 -12.01
C GLY A 591 -16.00 10.01 -11.55
N LYS A 592 -16.29 10.25 -10.26
CA LYS A 592 -16.75 11.56 -9.75
C LYS A 592 -16.21 11.94 -8.37
N SER A 593 -15.79 10.97 -7.55
CA SER A 593 -15.42 11.19 -6.15
C SER A 593 -13.92 11.41 -5.98
N LEU A 594 -13.55 12.49 -5.26
CA LEU A 594 -12.20 12.66 -4.72
C LEU A 594 -12.09 11.95 -3.38
N LEU A 595 -10.93 11.35 -3.10
CA LEU A 595 -10.59 10.90 -1.75
C LEU A 595 -10.05 12.08 -0.95
N LYS A 596 -10.70 12.40 0.17
CA LYS A 596 -10.20 13.34 1.17
C LYS A 596 -9.77 12.55 2.40
N ILE A 597 -8.59 12.84 2.94
CA ILE A 597 -8.06 12.22 4.15
C ILE A 597 -7.78 13.34 5.16
N TRP A 598 -8.33 13.24 6.36
CA TRP A 598 -8.17 14.24 7.41
C TRP A 598 -7.34 13.72 8.58
N ASN A 599 -6.71 14.65 9.30
CA ASN A 599 -6.03 14.40 10.57
C ASN A 599 -5.91 15.69 11.39
N LEU A 600 -5.38 15.59 12.62
CA LEU A 600 -5.03 16.72 13.47
C LEU A 600 -3.54 16.76 13.81
N ASN A 601 -3.04 17.97 14.01
CA ASN A 601 -1.78 18.26 14.70
C ASN A 601 -2.05 18.66 16.15
N LYS A 602 -1.05 19.22 16.84
CA LYS A 602 -1.23 19.75 18.21
C LYS A 602 -2.21 20.93 18.28
N ILE A 603 -2.27 21.77 17.23
CA ILE A 603 -3.04 23.04 17.22
C ILE A 603 -3.72 23.36 15.88
N THR A 604 -3.52 22.54 14.85
CA THR A 604 -4.17 22.71 13.53
C THR A 604 -4.79 21.39 13.07
N GLY A 605 -5.72 21.46 12.13
CA GLY A 605 -6.07 20.33 11.27
C GLY A 605 -5.16 20.24 10.05
N VAL A 606 -5.12 19.06 9.44
CA VAL A 606 -4.54 18.81 8.12
C VAL A 606 -5.51 17.98 7.29
N LEU A 607 -5.69 18.36 6.03
CA LEU A 607 -6.60 17.72 5.06
C LEU A 607 -5.84 17.51 3.75
N ALA A 608 -5.72 16.28 3.29
CA ALA A 608 -5.18 15.97 1.97
C ALA A 608 -6.29 15.48 1.04
N VAL A 609 -6.22 15.86 -0.23
CA VAL A 609 -7.21 15.51 -1.26
C VAL A 609 -6.49 14.87 -2.44
N PHE A 610 -7.01 13.74 -2.91
CA PHE A 610 -6.44 12.89 -3.95
C PHE A 610 -7.49 12.59 -5.01
N ASN A 611 -7.12 12.66 -6.29
CA ASN A 611 -7.92 12.05 -7.35
C ASN A 611 -7.40 10.63 -7.63
N CYS A 612 -8.11 9.64 -7.10
CA CYS A 612 -7.79 8.22 -7.23
C CYS A 612 -8.45 7.54 -8.44
N GLN A 613 -9.22 8.28 -9.25
CA GLN A 613 -10.11 7.74 -10.28
C GLN A 613 -9.39 7.29 -11.55
N GLY A 614 -9.81 6.14 -12.10
CA GLY A 614 -9.40 5.66 -13.43
C GLY A 614 -7.96 5.16 -13.55
N ALA A 615 -7.19 5.14 -12.46
CA ALA A 615 -5.83 4.59 -12.44
C ALA A 615 -5.78 3.07 -12.17
N GLY A 616 -6.69 2.57 -11.33
CA GLY A 616 -6.75 1.18 -10.89
C GLY A 616 -8.19 0.65 -10.86
N ILE A 617 -8.33 -0.66 -10.64
CA ILE A 617 -9.61 -1.36 -10.50
C ILE A 617 -9.53 -2.19 -9.21
N TRP A 618 -10.58 -2.14 -8.39
CA TRP A 618 -10.63 -2.97 -7.18
C TRP A 618 -10.67 -4.47 -7.53
N PRO A 619 -9.90 -5.32 -6.81
CA PRO A 619 -9.97 -6.76 -6.97
C PRO A 619 -11.41 -7.30 -6.96
N GLY A 620 -11.70 -8.20 -7.91
CA GLY A 620 -13.01 -8.81 -8.12
C GLY A 620 -14.00 -7.97 -8.94
N LEU A 621 -13.61 -6.78 -9.42
CA LEU A 621 -14.43 -5.92 -10.30
C LEU A 621 -13.82 -5.71 -11.70
N GLU A 622 -12.93 -6.59 -12.15
CA GLU A 622 -12.17 -6.49 -13.40
C GLU A 622 -13.06 -6.41 -14.67
N ASN A 623 -14.29 -6.92 -14.59
CA ASN A 623 -15.28 -6.87 -15.67
C ASN A 623 -16.03 -5.52 -15.78
N THR A 624 -15.71 -4.54 -14.93
CA THR A 624 -16.34 -3.21 -14.95
C THR A 624 -15.70 -2.33 -16.02
N VAL A 625 -16.49 -1.48 -16.68
CA VAL A 625 -15.99 -0.53 -17.67
C VAL A 625 -14.95 0.39 -17.03
N GLN A 626 -13.71 0.35 -17.51
CA GLN A 626 -12.66 1.24 -17.04
C GLN A 626 -13.00 2.69 -17.43
N ILE A 627 -13.05 3.57 -16.42
CA ILE A 627 -13.22 5.01 -16.63
C ILE A 627 -11.88 5.61 -17.01
N ASP A 628 -11.84 6.42 -18.07
CA ASP A 628 -10.66 7.18 -18.49
C ASP A 628 -10.17 8.13 -17.39
N ARG A 629 -8.95 8.66 -17.55
CA ARG A 629 -8.37 9.62 -16.59
C ARG A 629 -9.17 10.92 -16.54
N VAL A 630 -10.00 11.08 -15.51
CA VAL A 630 -10.89 12.24 -15.33
C VAL A 630 -10.18 13.37 -14.59
N GLU A 631 -10.37 14.62 -15.04
CA GLU A 631 -10.13 15.81 -14.22
C GLU A 631 -11.40 16.12 -13.41
N LEU A 632 -11.27 16.09 -12.08
CA LEU A 632 -12.41 16.26 -11.17
C LEU A 632 -12.36 17.60 -10.44
N VAL A 633 -13.54 18.21 -10.31
CA VAL A 633 -13.78 19.37 -9.46
C VAL A 633 -14.49 18.89 -8.19
N GLY A 634 -13.84 19.07 -7.04
CA GLY A 634 -14.43 18.82 -5.72
C GLY A 634 -14.47 20.09 -4.88
N LYS A 635 -14.95 19.97 -3.65
CA LYS A 635 -14.99 21.05 -2.66
C LYS A 635 -14.39 20.59 -1.34
N ILE A 636 -13.54 21.42 -0.72
CA ILE A 636 -13.04 21.20 0.64
C ILE A 636 -13.73 22.14 1.63
N SER A 637 -13.76 21.75 2.90
CA SER A 637 -14.28 22.54 4.02
C SER A 637 -13.47 22.28 5.29
N PRO A 638 -13.31 23.24 6.23
CA PRO A 638 -12.80 22.93 7.57
C PRO A 638 -13.61 21.82 8.27
N ALA A 639 -14.92 21.71 8.00
CA ALA A 639 -15.80 20.66 8.49
C ALA A 639 -15.47 19.25 7.95
N ASP A 640 -14.63 19.10 6.92
CA ASP A 640 -14.15 17.79 6.46
C ASP A 640 -13.20 17.13 7.48
N ILE A 641 -12.75 17.89 8.50
CA ILE A 641 -11.90 17.42 9.60
C ILE A 641 -12.77 17.18 10.85
N GLU A 642 -13.15 15.92 11.06
CA GLU A 642 -14.16 15.49 12.05
C GLU A 642 -13.93 16.04 13.48
N TYR A 643 -12.69 15.99 13.98
CA TYR A 643 -12.34 16.41 15.34
C TYR A 643 -11.70 17.81 15.44
N LEU A 644 -11.90 18.70 14.47
CA LEU A 644 -11.30 20.04 14.44
C LEU A 644 -11.62 20.92 15.67
N ASP A 645 -12.71 20.62 16.39
CA ASP A 645 -13.04 21.30 17.64
C ASP A 645 -12.06 20.99 18.78
N GLU A 646 -11.31 19.88 18.74
CA GLU A 646 -10.27 19.56 19.74
C GLU A 646 -9.11 20.56 19.75
N VAL A 647 -8.77 21.10 18.57
CA VAL A 647 -7.70 22.11 18.42
C VAL A 647 -8.26 23.53 18.40
N SER A 648 -9.59 23.70 18.37
CA SER A 648 -10.25 25.00 18.37
C SER A 648 -10.42 25.53 19.81
N PRO A 649 -9.69 26.58 20.22
CA PRO A 649 -9.83 27.11 21.57
C PRO A 649 -11.20 27.76 21.78
N LYS A 650 -11.65 27.86 23.05
CA LYS A 650 -12.89 28.59 23.41
C LYS A 650 -12.94 30.08 23.00
N SER A 651 -11.83 30.62 22.51
CA SER A 651 -11.65 31.98 21.97
C SER A 651 -11.49 32.01 20.44
N CYS A 652 -11.77 30.89 19.77
CA CYS A 652 -11.89 30.81 18.33
C CYS A 652 -13.07 31.68 17.86
N THR A 653 -12.92 32.28 16.69
CA THR A 653 -13.91 33.17 16.07
C THR A 653 -15.03 32.42 15.34
N GLY A 654 -14.84 31.11 15.08
CA GLY A 654 -15.65 30.32 14.15
C GLY A 654 -15.04 30.23 12.75
N ASP A 655 -14.04 31.05 12.46
CA ASP A 655 -13.29 31.06 11.20
C ASP A 655 -11.94 30.34 11.32
N PHE A 656 -11.46 29.84 10.19
CA PHE A 656 -10.24 29.08 10.03
C PHE A 656 -9.41 29.66 8.88
N ALA A 657 -8.11 29.76 9.10
CA ALA A 657 -7.13 30.04 8.06
C ALA A 657 -6.77 28.72 7.36
N VAL A 658 -7.10 28.61 6.08
CA VAL A 658 -6.91 27.42 5.25
C VAL A 658 -5.78 27.70 4.25
N PHE A 659 -4.62 27.10 4.50
CA PHE A 659 -3.43 27.22 3.65
C PHE A 659 -3.32 26.04 2.70
N SER A 660 -3.13 26.29 1.41
CA SER A 660 -2.94 25.27 0.38
C SER A 660 -1.47 25.13 -0.01
N PHE A 661 -0.87 23.97 0.26
CA PHE A 661 0.54 23.70 -0.05
C PHE A 661 0.87 23.89 -1.54
N ARG A 662 0.08 23.29 -2.44
CA ARG A 662 0.38 23.28 -3.89
C ARG A 662 0.32 24.66 -4.55
N SER A 663 -0.50 25.56 -4.02
CA SER A 663 -0.69 26.91 -4.58
C SER A 663 0.00 28.01 -3.78
N GLY A 664 0.39 27.75 -2.53
CA GLY A 664 0.87 28.77 -1.60
C GLY A 664 -0.22 29.74 -1.13
N SER A 665 -1.48 29.53 -1.51
CA SER A 665 -2.59 30.43 -1.17
C SER A 665 -3.10 30.20 0.26
N LEU A 666 -3.66 31.26 0.84
CA LEU A 666 -4.34 31.25 2.12
C LEU A 666 -5.75 31.83 1.93
N SER A 667 -6.74 31.25 2.60
CA SER A 667 -8.11 31.77 2.63
C SER A 667 -8.72 31.64 4.02
N ARG A 668 -9.55 32.61 4.42
CA ARG A 668 -10.34 32.58 5.64
C ARG A 668 -11.70 31.98 5.35
N LEU A 669 -12.02 30.84 5.98
CA LEU A 669 -13.31 30.17 5.83
C LEU A 669 -13.99 29.97 7.19
N PRO A 670 -15.31 30.19 7.31
CA PRO A 670 -16.07 29.69 8.46
C PRO A 670 -16.06 28.15 8.45
N LYS A 671 -16.40 27.49 9.57
CA LYS A 671 -16.35 26.01 9.71
C LYS A 671 -16.94 25.22 8.53
N HIS A 672 -18.06 25.67 7.96
CA HIS A 672 -18.76 25.02 6.84
C HIS A 672 -18.54 25.75 5.49
N GLY A 673 -17.63 26.72 5.43
CA GLY A 673 -17.24 27.41 4.21
C GLY A 673 -16.53 26.46 3.25
N LYS A 674 -16.80 26.61 1.95
CA LYS A 674 -16.32 25.68 0.91
C LYS A 674 -15.36 26.37 -0.05
N LEU A 675 -14.27 25.69 -0.39
CA LEU A 675 -13.32 26.10 -1.44
C LEU A 675 -13.28 25.02 -2.53
N ASP A 676 -13.39 25.45 -3.79
CA ASP A 676 -13.32 24.53 -4.93
C ASP A 676 -11.86 24.08 -5.19
N ILE A 677 -11.69 22.82 -5.58
CA ILE A 677 -10.40 22.23 -5.96
C ILE A 677 -10.54 21.43 -7.24
N THR A 678 -9.56 21.54 -8.14
CA THR A 678 -9.49 20.75 -9.38
C THR A 678 -8.25 19.84 -9.35
N LEU A 679 -8.43 18.54 -9.59
CA LEU A 679 -7.35 17.54 -9.61
C LEU A 679 -7.53 16.58 -10.79
N LYS A 680 -6.46 16.35 -11.55
CA LYS A 680 -6.37 15.25 -12.53
C LYS A 680 -6.07 13.93 -11.82
N THR A 681 -6.40 12.79 -12.41
CA THR A 681 -5.98 11.46 -11.92
C THR A 681 -4.52 11.45 -11.46
N LEU A 682 -4.25 10.83 -10.31
CA LEU A 682 -2.93 10.77 -9.64
C LEU A 682 -2.36 12.12 -9.18
N GLN A 683 -3.15 13.20 -9.17
CA GLN A 683 -2.79 14.44 -8.48
C GLN A 683 -3.40 14.52 -7.09
N CYS A 684 -2.69 15.21 -6.20
CA CYS A 684 -3.15 15.53 -4.86
C CYS A 684 -2.90 17.01 -4.50
N ASN A 685 -3.41 17.43 -3.36
CA ASN A 685 -3.08 18.67 -2.68
C ASN A 685 -3.24 18.47 -1.17
N VAL A 686 -2.54 19.25 -0.35
CA VAL A 686 -2.65 19.21 1.11
C VAL A 686 -2.88 20.60 1.67
N PHE A 687 -3.74 20.66 2.68
CA PHE A 687 -4.23 21.88 3.30
C PHE A 687 -3.96 21.84 4.80
N THR A 688 -3.43 22.93 5.33
CA THR A 688 -3.38 23.16 6.79
C THR A 688 -4.54 24.05 7.17
N VAL A 689 -5.34 23.60 8.14
CA VAL A 689 -6.57 24.27 8.60
C VAL A 689 -6.34 24.73 10.04
N SER A 690 -6.14 26.03 10.25
CA SER A 690 -5.75 26.60 11.55
C SER A 690 -6.84 27.50 12.12
N PRO A 691 -7.33 27.28 13.36
CA PRO A 691 -8.42 28.07 13.93
C PRO A 691 -7.99 29.52 14.20
N ILE A 692 -8.77 30.49 13.71
CA ILE A 692 -8.49 31.92 13.93
C ILE A 692 -9.01 32.34 15.30
N LYS A 693 -8.07 32.74 16.16
CA LYS A 693 -8.33 33.21 17.52
C LYS A 693 -8.05 34.70 17.64
N VAL A 694 -8.82 35.38 18.50
CA VAL A 694 -8.56 36.77 18.88
C VAL A 694 -7.58 36.84 20.05
N TYR A 695 -6.47 37.53 19.85
CA TYR A 695 -5.44 37.83 20.85
C TYR A 695 -5.52 39.31 21.26
N HIS A 696 -5.28 39.59 22.55
CA HIS A 696 -5.38 40.92 23.16
C HIS A 696 -6.65 41.72 22.78
N GLN A 697 -7.77 41.00 22.57
CA GLN A 697 -9.07 41.55 22.14
C GLN A 697 -9.06 42.31 20.80
N ARG A 698 -7.99 42.20 19.99
CA ARG A 698 -7.84 43.01 18.75
C ARG A 698 -7.17 42.30 17.57
N VAL A 699 -6.29 41.33 17.80
CA VAL A 699 -5.50 40.69 16.72
C VAL A 699 -6.09 39.33 16.40
N TYR A 700 -6.53 39.12 15.16
CA TYR A 700 -7.00 37.83 14.65
C TYR A 700 -5.81 37.08 14.08
N PHE A 701 -5.44 35.97 14.72
CA PHE A 701 -4.21 35.24 14.40
C PHE A 701 -4.44 33.73 14.31
N ALA A 702 -3.75 33.07 13.37
CA ALA A 702 -3.68 31.62 13.27
C ALA A 702 -2.33 31.18 12.68
N PRO A 703 -1.51 30.35 13.37
CA PRO A 703 -0.26 29.88 12.80
C PRO A 703 -0.50 28.78 11.76
N ILE A 704 0.26 28.79 10.66
CA ILE A 704 0.21 27.76 9.63
C ILE A 704 1.34 26.74 9.81
N GLY A 705 2.56 27.19 10.14
CA GLY A 705 3.70 26.31 10.38
C GLY A 705 4.77 26.44 9.29
N LEU A 706 5.54 25.38 9.05
CA LEU A 706 6.58 25.36 8.02
C LEU A 706 5.94 25.16 6.63
N VAL A 707 5.78 26.23 5.85
CA VAL A 707 4.95 26.19 4.62
C VAL A 707 5.53 25.33 3.50
N ASN A 708 6.83 24.99 3.60
CA ASN A 708 7.53 24.07 2.70
C ASN A 708 7.36 22.58 3.07
N MET A 709 6.60 22.24 4.11
CA MET A 709 6.33 20.86 4.54
C MET A 709 4.89 20.46 4.19
N TYR A 710 4.67 19.22 3.76
CA TYR A 710 3.32 18.73 3.44
C TYR A 710 2.37 18.82 4.65
N ASN A 711 2.83 18.42 5.85
CA ASN A 711 2.11 18.65 7.10
C ASN A 711 2.66 19.89 7.83
N SER A 712 2.44 21.08 7.24
CA SER A 712 2.96 22.36 7.72
C SER A 712 2.71 22.61 9.21
N GLY A 713 1.46 22.44 9.66
CA GLY A 713 1.05 22.67 11.05
C GLY A 713 1.60 21.66 12.06
N GLY A 714 2.12 20.52 11.62
CA GLY A 714 2.80 19.54 12.47
C GLY A 714 4.11 20.06 13.08
N ALA A 715 4.65 21.17 12.56
CA ALA A 715 5.81 21.86 13.11
C ALA A 715 5.50 22.67 14.38
N ILE A 716 4.23 22.96 14.68
CA ILE A 716 3.83 23.87 15.76
C ILE A 716 3.63 23.06 17.06
N GLU A 717 4.30 23.50 18.13
CA GLU A 717 4.22 22.86 19.45
C GLU A 717 3.26 23.55 20.42
N ALA A 718 3.33 24.89 20.51
CA ALA A 718 2.54 25.71 21.42
C ALA A 718 2.40 27.14 20.89
N ILE A 719 1.38 27.86 21.37
CA ILE A 719 1.26 29.31 21.21
C ILE A 719 1.12 29.92 22.60
N GLU A 720 2.02 30.84 22.91
CA GLU A 720 2.10 31.58 24.16
C GLU A 720 1.83 33.07 23.91
N VAL A 721 1.45 33.80 24.95
CA VAL A 721 1.06 35.21 24.86
C VAL A 721 1.86 36.00 25.87
N SER A 722 2.69 36.94 25.41
CA SER A 722 3.42 37.85 26.29
C SER A 722 2.62 39.13 26.52
N ASN A 723 2.39 39.43 27.79
CA ASN A 723 1.82 40.69 28.25
C ASN A 723 2.94 41.54 28.85
N ASP A 724 3.87 42.00 28.01
CA ASP A 724 4.84 43.01 28.46
C ASP A 724 4.19 44.40 28.38
N SER A 725 4.55 45.27 29.32
CA SER A 725 3.96 46.57 29.61
C SER A 725 4.02 47.60 28.46
N SER A 726 4.77 47.30 27.39
CA SER A 726 4.97 48.20 26.24
C SER A 726 4.60 47.60 24.87
N CYS A 727 4.44 46.28 24.74
CA CYS A 727 4.10 45.61 23.48
C CYS A 727 3.34 44.30 23.72
N TYR A 728 2.29 44.08 22.94
CA TYR A 728 1.55 42.81 22.86
C TYR A 728 2.33 41.82 21.97
N GLY A 729 2.62 40.61 22.46
CA GLY A 729 3.37 39.61 21.71
C GLY A 729 2.69 38.25 21.64
N ILE A 730 2.70 37.67 20.43
CA ILE A 730 2.31 36.27 20.19
C ILE A 730 3.60 35.48 19.98
N GLN A 731 3.88 34.54 20.88
CA GLN A 731 5.05 33.68 20.80
C GLN A 731 4.64 32.29 20.32
N ILE A 732 5.32 31.75 19.31
CA ILE A 732 5.08 30.41 18.80
C ILE A 732 6.29 29.55 19.15
N LYS A 733 6.03 28.41 19.78
CA LYS A 733 7.00 27.34 19.91
C LYS A 733 6.79 26.35 18.76
N GLY A 734 7.85 26.04 18.03
CA GLY A 734 7.83 25.09 16.92
C GLY A 734 9.13 24.31 16.80
N ARG A 735 9.19 23.38 15.83
CA ARG A 735 10.36 22.55 15.51
C ARG A 735 10.64 22.51 14.02
N GLY A 736 11.90 22.27 13.66
CA GLY A 736 12.39 22.28 12.28
C GLY A 736 12.94 23.64 11.85
N ALA A 737 13.26 23.77 10.57
CA ALA A 737 13.78 24.99 9.95
C ALA A 737 13.16 25.15 8.55
N GLY A 738 12.96 26.38 8.12
CA GLY A 738 12.30 26.72 6.85
C GLY A 738 11.52 28.02 6.94
N ILE A 739 10.66 28.25 5.95
CA ILE A 739 9.77 29.42 5.89
C ILE A 739 8.60 29.17 6.84
N PHE A 740 8.40 30.05 7.82
CA PHE A 740 7.25 29.96 8.73
C PHE A 740 6.10 30.84 8.21
N GLY A 741 4.88 30.30 8.17
CA GLY A 741 3.67 31.02 7.76
C GLY A 741 2.69 31.22 8.91
N ALA A 742 2.00 32.37 8.93
CA ALA A 742 0.83 32.60 9.77
C ALA A 742 -0.19 33.57 9.13
N TYR A 743 -1.46 33.42 9.49
CA TYR A 743 -2.50 34.41 9.28
C TYR A 743 -2.40 35.51 10.35
N SER A 744 -2.43 36.78 9.95
CA SER A 744 -2.55 37.92 10.87
C SER A 744 -3.32 39.05 10.21
N ASP A 745 -4.44 39.46 10.81
CA ASP A 745 -5.25 40.59 10.31
C ASP A 745 -4.57 41.96 10.47
N ILE A 746 -3.51 42.03 11.28
CA ILE A 746 -2.71 43.23 11.54
C ILE A 746 -1.25 42.96 11.19
N ASN A 747 -0.60 43.92 10.53
CA ASN A 747 0.83 43.91 10.25
C ASN A 747 1.63 44.08 11.55
N PRO A 748 2.50 43.13 11.96
CA PRO A 748 3.33 43.30 13.15
C PRO A 748 4.39 44.39 12.94
N LYS A 749 4.84 44.98 14.05
CA LYS A 749 5.87 46.04 14.02
C LYS A 749 7.28 45.50 13.85
N PHE A 750 7.53 44.31 14.38
CA PHE A 750 8.79 43.57 14.31
C PHE A 750 8.48 42.09 14.52
N CYS A 751 9.39 41.21 14.10
CA CYS A 751 9.34 39.78 14.38
C CYS A 751 10.69 39.31 14.91
N SER A 752 10.69 38.23 15.69
CA SER A 752 11.91 37.69 16.29
C SER A 752 11.90 36.17 16.28
N VAL A 753 13.01 35.57 15.87
CA VAL A 753 13.21 34.12 15.81
C VAL A 753 14.36 33.76 16.73
N ASN A 754 14.15 32.81 17.67
CA ASN A 754 15.17 32.36 18.62
C ASN A 754 15.89 33.51 19.38
N ASN A 755 15.13 34.52 19.80
CA ASN A 755 15.58 35.77 20.45
C ASN A 755 16.45 36.71 19.59
N ILE A 756 16.65 36.41 18.31
CA ILE A 756 17.17 37.36 17.33
C ILE A 756 16.04 38.32 16.98
N ARG A 757 16.20 39.62 17.29
CA ARG A 757 15.24 40.68 16.95
C ARG A 757 15.36 41.06 15.48
N ASP A 758 14.29 41.67 14.97
CA ASP A 758 14.21 42.24 13.62
C ASP A 758 14.54 41.22 12.52
N ALA A 759 14.03 39.99 12.70
CA ALA A 759 14.08 38.96 11.66
C ALA A 759 13.25 39.40 10.46
N GLU A 760 13.76 39.15 9.25
CA GLU A 760 13.08 39.50 8.00
C GLU A 760 11.71 38.82 7.92
N PHE A 761 10.68 39.63 7.68
CA PHE A 761 9.33 39.15 7.49
C PHE A 761 8.65 39.91 6.36
N GLU A 762 7.74 39.23 5.69
CA GLU A 762 6.95 39.77 4.60
C GLU A 762 5.46 39.76 5.00
N TYR A 763 4.83 40.93 4.99
CA TYR A 763 3.40 41.07 5.22
C TYR A 763 2.69 41.28 3.89
N ARG A 764 2.10 40.20 3.35
CA ARG A 764 1.43 40.19 2.05
C ARG A 764 -0.05 40.54 2.19
N THR A 765 -0.50 41.46 1.34
CA THR A 765 -1.94 41.66 1.10
C THR A 765 -2.43 40.70 0.00
N GLU A 766 -3.69 40.27 0.06
CA GLU A 766 -4.25 39.24 -0.84
C GLU A 766 -4.19 39.58 -2.35
N LYS A 767 -3.94 40.85 -2.70
CA LYS A 767 -3.78 41.29 -4.10
C LYS A 767 -2.41 41.00 -4.70
N GLU A 768 -1.39 40.79 -3.87
CA GLU A 768 0.00 40.56 -4.29
C GLU A 768 0.31 39.06 -4.39
N SER A 769 -0.31 38.23 -3.54
CA SER A 769 -0.11 36.78 -3.51
C SER A 769 -0.55 36.02 -4.77
N LYS A 770 -1.42 36.61 -5.60
CA LYS A 770 -1.88 36.01 -6.87
C LYS A 770 -0.88 36.14 -8.04
N LYS A 771 0.23 36.88 -7.88
CA LYS A 771 1.17 37.17 -8.99
C LYS A 771 2.43 36.33 -9.03
N GLU A 772 2.89 35.77 -7.91
CA GLU A 772 4.16 35.05 -7.83
C GLU A 772 3.98 33.70 -7.16
N ARG A 773 4.55 32.65 -7.78
CA ARG A 773 4.58 31.32 -7.16
C ARG A 773 5.59 31.35 -6.02
N ILE A 774 5.29 30.65 -4.92
CA ILE A 774 6.25 30.43 -3.83
C ILE A 774 7.53 29.68 -4.31
N SER A 775 7.52 29.08 -5.52
CA SER A 775 8.70 28.50 -6.17
C SER A 775 9.86 29.47 -6.39
N ASP A 776 9.66 30.77 -6.30
CA ASP A 776 10.66 31.76 -6.70
C ASP A 776 11.43 32.33 -5.47
N LEU A 777 11.10 31.88 -4.25
CA LEU A 777 11.69 32.30 -2.97
C LEU A 777 12.94 31.47 -2.53
N PHE A 778 13.55 30.69 -3.43
CA PHE A 778 14.67 29.78 -3.08
C PHE A 778 16.05 30.46 -3.07
N THR A 779 16.26 31.47 -2.21
CA THR A 779 17.62 31.89 -1.79
C THR A 779 17.68 32.12 -0.27
N GLY A 780 18.81 31.75 0.34
CA GLY A 780 18.89 31.52 1.78
C GLY A 780 18.77 32.78 2.65
N SER A 781 17.65 32.87 3.37
CA SER A 781 17.41 33.62 4.62
C SER A 781 16.18 32.98 5.31
N PHE A 782 15.78 33.42 6.51
CA PHE A 782 14.56 32.94 7.18
C PHE A 782 13.43 33.97 7.00
N PRO A 783 12.52 33.83 6.03
CA PRO A 783 11.37 34.71 5.90
C PRO A 783 10.22 34.20 6.77
N LEU A 784 9.62 35.08 7.55
CA LEU A 784 8.27 34.89 8.07
C LEU A 784 7.26 35.46 7.06
N VAL A 785 6.30 34.65 6.58
CA VAL A 785 5.25 35.12 5.67
C VAL A 785 3.93 35.28 6.43
N LEU A 786 3.39 36.49 6.39
CA LEU A 786 2.14 36.88 7.04
C LEU A 786 1.12 37.35 6.02
N ILE A 787 -0.14 36.91 6.13
CA ILE A 787 -1.16 37.14 5.11
C ILE A 787 -2.47 37.64 5.74
N GLN A 788 -3.09 38.63 5.09
CA GLN A 788 -4.33 39.33 5.49
C GLN A 788 -5.48 39.10 4.49
N GLU A 789 -6.74 39.07 4.96
CA GLU A 789 -7.96 39.05 4.11
C GLU A 789 -9.05 40.02 4.65
N THR A 790 -10.02 40.38 3.80
CA THR A 790 -11.16 41.27 4.12
C THR A 790 -12.53 40.61 3.82
N PRO A 791 -13.62 40.98 4.53
CA PRO A 791 -14.88 40.21 4.58
C PRO A 791 -15.80 40.38 3.36
N MET A 792 -16.76 39.46 3.20
CA MET A 792 -17.69 39.38 2.05
C MET A 792 -19.18 39.50 2.45
N PHE A 793 -19.97 40.15 1.57
CA PHE A 793 -21.46 40.27 1.51
C PHE A 793 -22.19 41.32 2.38
N PRO A 794 -23.41 41.80 1.97
CA PRO A 794 -24.20 41.53 0.75
C PRO A 794 -24.50 42.77 -0.15
N ARG A 795 -25.22 42.55 -1.27
CA ARG A 795 -25.53 43.49 -2.37
C ARG A 795 -26.55 44.61 -2.01
N LEU A 796 -26.50 45.78 -2.68
CA LEU A 796 -27.58 46.29 -3.56
C LEU A 796 -27.24 47.61 -4.34
N ILE A 797 -27.86 47.76 -5.54
CA ILE A 797 -28.17 49.00 -6.30
C ILE A 797 -27.05 49.76 -7.08
N GLN A 798 -27.28 49.97 -8.39
CA GLN A 798 -26.64 50.99 -9.25
C GLN A 798 -27.46 52.31 -9.23
N PRO A 799 -26.89 53.48 -9.59
CA PRO A 799 -27.02 53.91 -10.99
C PRO A 799 -25.80 54.63 -11.62
N ARG A 800 -25.84 54.59 -12.96
CA ARG A 800 -25.08 55.20 -14.08
C ARG A 800 -24.29 56.52 -13.95
N GLU A 801 -23.54 56.78 -15.03
CA GLU A 801 -22.98 58.05 -15.58
C GLU A 801 -21.53 58.40 -15.14
N ALA A 802 -20.65 58.98 -15.98
CA ALA A 802 -20.57 59.06 -17.46
C ALA A 802 -19.17 59.60 -17.92
N ILE A 803 -18.65 59.08 -19.06
CA ILE A 803 -18.05 59.84 -20.20
C ILE A 803 -16.67 60.60 -20.08
N LEU A 804 -15.93 60.63 -21.22
CA LEU A 804 -14.75 61.47 -21.63
C LEU A 804 -13.34 61.15 -21.01
N THR A 805 -12.44 60.52 -21.79
CA THR A 805 -11.27 61.08 -22.56
C THR A 805 -10.11 61.63 -21.71
N GLN A 806 -8.87 61.11 -21.79
CA GLN A 806 -7.94 61.08 -22.95
C GLN A 806 -7.39 62.49 -23.31
N GLU A 807 -6.14 62.78 -22.92
CA GLU A 807 -4.98 63.13 -23.76
C GLU A 807 -3.79 63.52 -22.84
N THR A 808 -2.59 62.89 -22.92
CA THR A 808 -1.48 63.02 -23.91
C THR A 808 -0.58 64.23 -23.64
N ILE A 809 0.76 64.06 -23.78
CA ILE A 809 1.72 64.94 -24.50
C ILE A 809 3.15 65.01 -23.88
N GLN A 810 4.12 64.57 -24.71
CA GLN A 810 5.55 64.96 -24.85
C GLN A 810 6.64 64.61 -23.79
N GLY A 811 7.74 64.04 -24.31
CA GLY A 811 9.12 64.21 -23.81
C GLY A 811 9.77 65.48 -24.42
N PRO A 812 11.01 65.48 -24.98
CA PRO A 812 11.94 64.34 -25.16
C PRO A 812 13.47 64.65 -24.99
N ASN A 813 14.28 63.58 -25.04
CA ASN A 813 15.53 63.44 -25.84
C ASN A 813 16.92 64.06 -25.49
N ILE A 814 17.95 63.26 -25.85
CA ILE A 814 19.25 63.58 -26.52
C ILE A 814 20.59 63.64 -25.70
N SER A 815 21.24 62.47 -25.62
CA SER A 815 22.55 62.08 -26.23
C SER A 815 23.95 62.47 -25.69
N GLY A 816 24.89 61.52 -25.84
CA GLY A 816 26.35 61.70 -25.97
C GLY A 816 27.18 60.68 -25.15
N GLY A 817 28.22 59.98 -25.63
CA GLY A 817 28.80 59.82 -26.98
C GLY A 817 30.34 59.58 -26.96
N PHE A 818 30.88 58.75 -27.88
CA PHE A 818 32.30 58.39 -28.16
C PHE A 818 32.95 57.27 -27.28
N ASN A 819 33.56 56.15 -27.75
CA ASN A 819 34.53 55.78 -28.84
C ASN A 819 36.02 55.75 -28.36
N GLN A 820 36.96 54.83 -28.73
CA GLN A 820 36.95 53.65 -29.63
C GLN A 820 38.25 52.76 -29.50
N ARG A 821 38.32 51.64 -30.26
CA ARG A 821 39.45 50.71 -30.57
C ARG A 821 39.83 49.65 -29.51
N GLY A 822 40.16 48.39 -29.84
CA GLY A 822 40.11 47.65 -31.13
C GLY A 822 41.12 46.48 -31.20
N GLY A 823 40.68 45.25 -31.55
CA GLY A 823 41.53 44.06 -31.74
C GLY A 823 40.70 42.77 -31.91
N ALA A 824 41.14 41.81 -32.73
CA ALA A 824 40.32 40.68 -33.20
C ALA A 824 40.92 39.29 -32.88
N GLY A 825 40.07 38.26 -32.75
CA GLY A 825 40.47 36.85 -32.75
C GLY A 825 39.58 35.91 -31.89
N ASP A 826 39.12 34.82 -32.51
CA ASP A 826 38.43 33.62 -31.99
C ASP A 826 36.99 33.70 -31.42
N PRO A 827 36.06 32.82 -31.87
CA PRO A 827 34.73 32.66 -31.28
C PRO A 827 34.79 31.84 -30.00
N CYS A 828 34.60 32.51 -28.87
CA CYS A 828 34.53 31.90 -27.54
C CYS A 828 33.31 30.96 -27.39
N LEU A 829 33.49 29.90 -26.60
CA LEU A 829 32.47 28.92 -26.24
C LEU A 829 31.26 29.57 -25.55
N VAL A 830 30.07 29.41 -26.13
CA VAL A 830 28.80 29.64 -25.41
C VAL A 830 28.62 28.51 -24.41
N LEU A 831 28.95 28.78 -23.15
CA LEU A 831 28.73 27.87 -22.03
C LEU A 831 27.24 27.82 -21.69
N THR A 832 26.53 26.81 -22.19
CA THR A 832 25.22 26.43 -21.64
C THR A 832 25.41 25.82 -20.25
N SER A 833 24.73 26.37 -19.26
CA SER A 833 24.83 25.99 -17.84
C SER A 833 24.13 24.65 -17.55
N ASP A 834 24.75 23.54 -17.95
CA ASP A 834 24.23 22.18 -17.75
C ASP A 834 25.38 21.24 -17.28
N PRO A 835 25.37 20.72 -16.04
CA PRO A 835 26.53 20.08 -15.42
C PRO A 835 26.73 18.60 -15.82
N LYS A 836 26.69 18.29 -17.12
CA LYS A 836 27.36 17.15 -17.81
C LYS A 836 26.95 17.13 -19.31
N PRO A 837 27.83 17.48 -20.26
CA PRO A 837 27.49 17.47 -21.67
C PRO A 837 27.31 16.02 -22.19
N ARG A 838 26.05 15.61 -22.40
CA ARG A 838 25.73 14.36 -23.11
C ARG A 838 26.01 14.55 -24.61
N LEU A 839 26.83 13.67 -25.21
CA LEU A 839 27.13 13.74 -26.64
C LEU A 839 25.85 13.54 -27.48
N ARG A 840 25.47 14.54 -28.27
CA ARG A 840 24.45 14.42 -29.31
C ARG A 840 25.11 14.02 -30.64
N TRP A 841 24.64 12.94 -31.26
CA TRP A 841 25.05 12.58 -32.61
C TRP A 841 24.40 13.52 -33.63
N THR A 842 25.19 14.44 -34.18
CA THR A 842 24.80 15.25 -35.35
C THR A 842 24.95 14.43 -36.64
N ALA A 843 24.36 14.92 -37.74
CA ALA A 843 24.45 14.27 -39.05
C ALA A 843 25.92 14.07 -39.48
N ASP A 844 26.71 15.14 -39.49
CA ASP A 844 28.13 15.14 -39.88
C ASP A 844 28.99 14.21 -38.99
N LEU A 845 28.66 14.11 -37.69
CA LEU A 845 29.36 13.21 -36.78
C LEU A 845 28.97 11.74 -37.04
N HIS A 846 27.72 11.48 -37.42
CA HIS A 846 27.26 10.16 -37.80
C HIS A 846 27.83 9.71 -39.17
N GLU A 847 27.91 10.61 -40.14
CA GLU A 847 28.50 10.37 -41.46
C GLU A 847 29.97 9.95 -41.33
N ARG A 848 30.78 10.74 -40.60
CA ARG A 848 32.17 10.37 -40.25
C ARG A 848 32.30 9.03 -39.53
N PHE A 849 31.29 8.63 -38.75
CA PHE A 849 31.24 7.32 -38.12
C PHE A 849 30.94 6.19 -39.12
N VAL A 850 30.02 6.41 -40.07
CA VAL A 850 29.70 5.46 -41.14
C VAL A 850 30.90 5.27 -42.08
N ASP A 851 31.61 6.34 -42.42
CA ASP A 851 32.86 6.29 -43.19
C ASP A 851 33.92 5.46 -42.47
N ALA A 852 34.19 5.76 -41.20
CA ALA A 852 35.15 5.01 -40.40
C ALA A 852 34.77 3.52 -40.28
N VAL A 853 33.49 3.20 -40.13
CA VAL A 853 33.01 1.80 -40.13
C VAL A 853 33.18 1.13 -41.50
N THR A 854 32.99 1.87 -42.59
CA THR A 854 33.13 1.37 -43.96
C THR A 854 34.59 1.10 -44.31
N GLN A 855 35.50 2.04 -43.99
CA GLN A 855 36.96 1.86 -44.13
C GLN A 855 37.49 0.68 -43.30
N LEU A 856 36.87 0.39 -42.14
CA LEU A 856 37.22 -0.75 -41.29
C LEU A 856 36.56 -2.09 -41.71
N GLY A 857 36.02 -2.18 -42.94
CA GLY A 857 35.49 -3.42 -43.50
C GLY A 857 34.05 -3.74 -43.07
N GLY A 858 33.27 -2.73 -42.67
CA GLY A 858 31.84 -2.83 -42.38
C GLY A 858 31.51 -3.08 -40.91
N ALA A 859 30.21 -2.98 -40.59
CA ALA A 859 29.71 -2.93 -39.21
C ALA A 859 30.12 -4.11 -38.33
N SER A 860 30.23 -5.32 -38.90
CA SER A 860 30.64 -6.54 -38.17
C SER A 860 32.13 -6.56 -37.80
N LYS A 861 33.01 -6.00 -38.64
CA LYS A 861 34.47 -5.99 -38.45
C LYS A 861 34.98 -4.77 -37.69
N ALA A 862 34.32 -3.62 -37.83
CA ALA A 862 34.71 -2.40 -37.13
C ALA A 862 34.60 -2.56 -35.60
N THR A 863 35.60 -2.07 -34.84
CA THR A 863 35.60 -2.08 -33.37
C THR A 863 35.63 -0.65 -32.83
N PRO A 864 35.04 -0.35 -31.65
CA PRO A 864 35.01 1.02 -31.11
C PRO A 864 36.39 1.66 -30.99
N LYS A 865 37.43 0.89 -30.62
CA LYS A 865 38.83 1.38 -30.55
C LYS A 865 39.40 1.74 -31.92
N ALA A 866 39.08 0.99 -32.97
CA ALA A 866 39.53 1.28 -34.33
C ALA A 866 38.76 2.48 -34.92
N ILE A 867 37.44 2.54 -34.73
CA ILE A 867 36.61 3.66 -35.18
C ILE A 867 37.06 4.97 -34.53
N MET A 868 37.34 4.97 -33.22
CA MET A 868 37.85 6.16 -32.50
C MET A 868 39.15 6.70 -33.11
N ARG A 869 40.05 5.78 -33.49
CA ARG A 869 41.35 6.11 -34.08
C ARG A 869 41.22 6.62 -35.53
N THR A 870 40.20 6.14 -36.25
CA THR A 870 39.91 6.51 -37.65
C THR A 870 39.15 7.84 -37.74
N MET A 871 38.21 8.11 -36.82
CA MET A 871 37.44 9.36 -36.80
C MET A 871 38.25 10.57 -36.31
N GLY A 872 39.18 10.37 -35.37
CA GLY A 872 40.09 11.42 -34.87
C GLY A 872 39.44 12.58 -34.10
N VAL A 873 38.15 12.49 -33.74
CA VAL A 873 37.38 13.59 -33.12
C VAL A 873 37.73 13.73 -31.63
N LYS A 874 38.28 14.88 -31.22
CA LYS A 874 38.51 15.23 -29.81
C LYS A 874 37.18 15.28 -29.03
N GLY A 875 37.17 14.71 -27.83
CA GLY A 875 35.97 14.63 -26.96
C GLY A 875 35.08 13.40 -27.21
N LEU A 876 35.31 12.63 -28.27
CA LEU A 876 34.61 11.36 -28.49
C LEU A 876 35.23 10.26 -27.61
N THR A 877 34.39 9.50 -26.90
CA THR A 877 34.84 8.41 -26.01
C THR A 877 34.51 7.03 -26.59
N LEU A 878 35.22 5.99 -26.13
CA LEU A 878 34.89 4.60 -26.46
C LEU A 878 33.46 4.21 -26.07
N PHE A 879 32.89 4.83 -25.04
CA PHE A 879 31.51 4.60 -24.61
C PHE A 879 30.50 5.09 -25.66
N HIS A 880 30.66 6.32 -26.15
CA HIS A 880 29.81 6.88 -27.21
C HIS A 880 29.85 6.00 -28.47
N LEU A 881 31.04 5.56 -28.87
CA LEU A 881 31.23 4.69 -30.03
C LEU A 881 30.71 3.26 -29.84
N LYS A 882 30.81 2.69 -28.63
CA LYS A 882 30.24 1.35 -28.34
C LYS A 882 28.72 1.38 -28.46
N SER A 883 28.06 2.36 -27.85
CA SER A 883 26.60 2.50 -27.91
C SER A 883 26.10 2.74 -29.34
N HIS A 884 26.75 3.64 -30.10
CA HIS A 884 26.32 3.95 -31.46
C HIS A 884 26.58 2.81 -32.44
N LEU A 885 27.71 2.10 -32.33
CA LEU A 885 27.99 0.91 -33.14
C LEU A 885 27.03 -0.25 -32.83
N GLN A 886 26.60 -0.41 -31.57
CA GLN A 886 25.58 -1.40 -31.22
C GLN A 886 24.25 -1.08 -31.90
N LYS A 887 23.77 0.18 -31.83
CA LYS A 887 22.57 0.62 -32.56
C LYS A 887 22.71 0.46 -34.09
N TYR A 888 23.84 0.85 -34.66
CA TYR A 888 24.09 0.75 -36.10
C TYR A 888 24.13 -0.71 -36.61
N ARG A 889 24.60 -1.65 -35.79
CA ARG A 889 24.54 -3.09 -36.11
C ARG A 889 23.11 -3.62 -36.08
N LEU A 890 22.35 -3.29 -35.03
CA LEU A 890 20.95 -3.71 -34.90
C LEU A 890 20.08 -3.17 -36.04
N GLY A 891 20.25 -1.89 -36.41
CA GLY A 891 19.54 -1.29 -37.54
C GLY A 891 19.88 -1.91 -38.91
N LYS A 892 21.05 -2.54 -39.09
CA LYS A 892 21.38 -3.28 -40.32
C LYS A 892 20.97 -4.75 -40.30
N GLN A 893 20.54 -5.30 -39.16
CA GLN A 893 20.07 -6.69 -39.08
C GLN A 893 18.57 -6.81 -39.41
N SER A 894 17.78 -5.74 -39.33
CA SER A 894 16.35 -5.72 -39.69
C SER A 894 16.07 -5.64 -41.21
N GLY A 895 17.07 -5.89 -42.06
CA GLY A 895 16.99 -5.67 -43.51
C GLY A 895 17.64 -6.77 -44.33
N LYS A 896 17.62 -8.03 -43.86
CA LYS A 896 18.20 -9.16 -44.60
C LYS A 896 17.49 -10.49 -44.34
N ASP A 897 16.29 -10.61 -44.89
CA ASP A 897 15.76 -11.86 -45.43
C ASP A 897 15.15 -11.58 -46.81
N PHE A 898 15.16 -12.60 -47.69
CA PHE A 898 14.82 -12.59 -49.12
C PHE A 898 15.84 -12.00 -50.14
N GLY A 899 16.47 -12.90 -50.91
CA GLY A 899 16.55 -12.78 -52.38
C GLY A 899 17.90 -12.40 -53.02
N ASP A 900 18.52 -13.36 -53.74
CA ASP A 900 19.67 -13.13 -54.63
C ASP A 900 19.27 -12.72 -56.06
N SER A 901 19.67 -11.51 -56.51
CA SER A 901 20.20 -11.11 -57.85
C SER A 901 19.48 -11.49 -59.18
N PRO A 902 19.81 -10.93 -60.38
CA PRO A 902 20.90 -9.97 -60.70
C PRO A 902 20.58 -8.83 -61.73
N LYS A 903 21.61 -7.98 -61.97
CA LYS A 903 21.97 -7.16 -63.17
C LYS A 903 21.53 -5.68 -63.33
N GLU A 904 22.57 -4.87 -63.61
CA GLU A 904 22.66 -3.68 -64.50
C GLU A 904 21.81 -2.42 -64.18
N GLY A 905 22.31 -1.18 -64.16
CA GLY A 905 23.69 -0.66 -64.29
C GLY A 905 23.77 0.89 -64.26
N LEU A 906 25.00 1.43 -64.19
CA LEU A 906 25.43 2.84 -64.40
C LEU A 906 25.06 3.97 -63.39
N SER A 907 26.12 4.74 -63.05
CA SER A 907 26.24 6.19 -62.70
C SER A 907 25.01 7.09 -62.48
N GLY A 908 25.01 8.09 -61.59
CA GLY A 908 26.07 8.63 -60.71
C GLY A 908 25.94 10.16 -60.52
N SER A 909 26.76 10.75 -59.63
CA SER A 909 27.05 12.20 -59.52
C SER A 909 25.97 13.20 -59.05
N TYR A 910 26.13 13.66 -57.80
CA TYR A 910 26.31 15.08 -57.40
C TYR A 910 25.77 16.23 -58.30
N LEU A 911 24.93 17.13 -57.75
CA LEU A 911 25.25 18.50 -57.26
C LEU A 911 24.02 19.43 -57.20
N LEU A 912 24.15 20.52 -56.44
CA LEU A 912 23.22 21.65 -56.34
C LEU A 912 23.07 22.39 -57.67
N ASP A 913 21.95 23.10 -57.84
CA ASP A 913 22.08 24.54 -58.05
C ASP A 913 20.87 25.33 -57.49
N SER A 914 21.12 26.59 -57.12
CA SER A 914 20.12 27.58 -56.68
C SER A 914 20.25 28.82 -57.56
N PRO A 915 19.17 29.59 -57.76
CA PRO A 915 19.35 31.02 -57.47
C PRO A 915 18.14 31.71 -56.81
N CYS A 916 18.39 32.96 -56.36
CA CYS A 916 17.55 33.77 -55.48
C CYS A 916 16.53 34.70 -56.16
N ALA A 917 15.63 35.25 -55.31
CA ALA A 917 14.92 36.55 -55.41
C ALA A 917 13.74 36.63 -56.42
N SER A 918 12.54 37.15 -56.09
CA SER A 918 12.25 38.38 -55.34
C SER A 918 10.73 38.62 -55.10
N ASN A 919 10.42 39.53 -54.16
CA ASN A 919 9.19 40.33 -53.97
C ASN A 919 7.85 39.68 -53.52
N SER A 920 7.12 40.48 -52.73
CA SER A 920 5.92 40.15 -51.95
C SER A 920 4.59 40.35 -52.70
N GLN A 921 3.57 39.57 -52.35
CA GLN A 921 2.18 40.03 -52.16
C GLN A 921 1.34 39.03 -51.32
N ASN A 922 0.15 39.44 -50.86
CA ASN A 922 -0.55 38.88 -49.68
C ASN A 922 -1.57 37.76 -49.95
N LEU A 923 -2.01 37.12 -48.84
CA LEU A 923 -3.21 36.26 -48.61
C LEU A 923 -3.00 34.73 -48.76
N PRO A 924 -3.74 33.88 -48.00
CA PRO A 924 -4.30 34.04 -46.65
C PRO A 924 -3.83 32.91 -45.69
N ALA A 925 -4.41 32.82 -44.49
CA ALA A 925 -4.02 31.83 -43.47
C ALA A 925 -4.58 30.42 -43.73
N SER A 926 -3.71 29.42 -43.90
CA SER A 926 -4.04 27.99 -43.80
C SER A 926 -2.79 27.11 -43.62
N ASP A 927 -2.12 27.16 -42.46
CA ASP A 927 -0.98 26.26 -42.20
C ASP A 927 -0.76 25.91 -40.72
N VAL A 928 -1.85 25.69 -39.98
CA VAL A 928 -1.82 25.22 -38.58
C VAL A 928 -2.40 23.80 -38.42
N ASN A 929 -2.96 23.24 -39.51
CA ASN A 929 -3.70 21.97 -39.47
C ASN A 929 -2.82 20.76 -39.83
N GLU A 930 -1.93 20.87 -40.82
CA GLU A 930 -1.02 19.77 -41.21
C GLU A 930 -0.11 19.33 -40.04
N GLY A 931 0.44 20.30 -39.28
CA GLY A 931 1.24 20.02 -38.08
C GLY A 931 0.46 19.45 -36.89
N TYR A 932 -0.88 19.46 -36.93
CA TYR A 932 -1.75 18.79 -35.97
C TYR A 932 -2.07 17.36 -36.45
N GLU A 933 -2.42 17.20 -37.72
CA GLU A 933 -2.68 15.89 -38.35
C GLU A 933 -1.45 14.99 -38.31
N VAL A 934 -0.23 15.50 -38.53
CA VAL A 934 1.02 14.73 -38.38
C VAL A 934 1.27 14.31 -36.91
N LYS A 935 0.84 15.11 -35.92
CA LYS A 935 0.96 14.75 -34.50
C LYS A 935 -0.08 13.71 -34.07
N GLU A 936 -1.32 13.82 -34.55
CA GLU A 936 -2.34 12.81 -34.33
C GLU A 936 -2.02 11.51 -35.07
N ALA A 937 -1.48 11.56 -36.29
CA ALA A 937 -0.98 10.39 -37.00
C ALA A 937 0.18 9.71 -36.25
N LEU A 938 1.13 10.49 -35.71
CA LEU A 938 2.21 9.94 -34.88
C LEU A 938 1.68 9.36 -33.56
N ARG A 939 0.69 10.00 -32.92
CA ARG A 939 0.01 9.48 -31.72
C ARG A 939 -0.70 8.16 -32.03
N ALA A 940 -1.49 8.10 -33.10
CA ALA A 940 -2.18 6.90 -33.55
C ALA A 940 -1.19 5.78 -33.92
N GLN A 941 -0.06 6.12 -34.55
CA GLN A 941 1.01 5.16 -34.84
C GLN A 941 1.68 4.63 -33.57
N MET A 942 1.93 5.47 -32.57
CA MET A 942 2.41 5.06 -31.25
C MET A 942 1.39 4.20 -30.50
N GLU A 943 0.09 4.50 -30.62
CA GLU A 943 -0.99 3.72 -30.01
C GLU A 943 -1.15 2.35 -30.68
N VAL A 944 -1.05 2.28 -32.01
CA VAL A 944 -1.02 1.02 -32.76
C VAL A 944 0.23 0.20 -32.41
N GLN A 945 1.41 0.83 -32.28
CA GLN A 945 2.61 0.14 -31.79
C GLN A 945 2.44 -0.36 -30.35
N SER A 946 1.80 0.42 -29.47
CA SER A 946 1.52 0.01 -28.08
C SER A 946 0.53 -1.15 -28.02
N LYS A 947 -0.52 -1.14 -28.85
CA LYS A 947 -1.51 -2.23 -28.95
C LYS A 947 -0.90 -3.50 -29.55
N LEU A 948 -0.04 -3.37 -30.56
CA LEU A 948 0.70 -4.50 -31.12
C LEU A 948 1.73 -5.05 -30.12
N HIS A 949 2.41 -4.19 -29.36
CA HIS A 949 3.31 -4.63 -28.30
C HIS A 949 2.56 -5.39 -27.21
N LEU A 950 1.41 -4.88 -26.76
CA LEU A 950 0.51 -5.55 -25.81
C LEU A 950 -0.04 -6.89 -26.37
N GLN A 951 -0.34 -6.98 -27.67
CA GLN A 951 -0.73 -8.26 -28.29
C GLN A 951 0.41 -9.28 -28.31
N VAL A 952 1.62 -8.88 -28.71
CA VAL A 952 2.81 -9.75 -28.69
C VAL A 952 3.18 -10.16 -27.27
N GLU A 953 3.00 -9.27 -26.30
CA GLU A 953 3.20 -9.56 -24.88
C GLU A 953 2.13 -10.50 -24.33
N ALA A 954 0.86 -10.33 -24.71
CA ALA A 954 -0.22 -11.26 -24.39
C ALA A 954 -0.03 -12.66 -25.02
N GLU A 955 0.41 -12.75 -26.28
CA GLU A 955 0.80 -14.01 -26.92
C GLU A 955 1.98 -14.66 -26.19
N LYS A 956 2.99 -13.87 -25.82
CA LYS A 956 4.13 -14.36 -25.02
C LYS A 956 3.69 -14.86 -23.65
N HIS A 957 2.77 -14.17 -22.97
CA HIS A 957 2.19 -14.63 -21.70
C HIS A 957 1.34 -15.89 -21.88
N LEU A 958 0.58 -16.01 -22.97
CA LEU A 958 -0.16 -17.24 -23.29
C LEU A 958 0.79 -18.41 -23.56
N GLN A 959 1.88 -18.18 -24.32
CA GLN A 959 2.91 -19.18 -24.57
C GLN A 959 3.62 -19.60 -23.29
N ILE A 960 3.93 -18.65 -22.38
CA ILE A 960 4.49 -18.94 -21.06
C ILE A 960 3.51 -19.75 -20.20
N ARG A 961 2.21 -19.45 -20.23
CA ARG A 961 1.15 -20.22 -19.53
C ARG A 961 1.07 -21.64 -20.07
N GLN A 962 1.03 -21.83 -21.40
CA GLN A 962 1.04 -23.16 -22.02
C GLN A 962 2.32 -23.96 -21.71
N ASP A 963 3.47 -23.30 -21.63
CA ASP A 963 4.73 -23.93 -21.22
C ASP A 963 4.71 -24.29 -19.73
N ALA A 964 4.13 -23.44 -18.87
CA ALA A 964 3.95 -23.71 -17.45
C ALA A 964 2.99 -24.90 -17.21
N GLU A 965 1.87 -24.97 -17.92
CA GLU A 965 0.94 -26.12 -17.90
C GLU A 965 1.63 -27.41 -18.34
N LYS A 966 2.36 -27.40 -19.45
CA LYS A 966 3.15 -28.57 -19.91
C LYS A 966 4.21 -29.00 -18.89
N ARG A 967 4.86 -28.05 -18.21
CA ARG A 967 5.86 -28.32 -17.16
C ARG A 967 5.21 -28.84 -15.88
N TYR A 968 4.03 -28.34 -15.51
CA TYR A 968 3.23 -28.81 -14.38
C TYR A 968 2.74 -30.24 -14.60
N MET A 969 2.25 -30.57 -15.81
CA MET A 969 1.91 -31.95 -16.19
C MET A 969 3.13 -32.88 -16.12
N ALA A 970 4.29 -32.44 -16.62
CA ALA A 970 5.54 -33.20 -16.49
C ALA A 970 6.05 -33.33 -15.03
N MET A 971 5.73 -32.37 -14.16
CA MET A 971 6.00 -32.45 -12.72
C MET A 971 5.10 -33.51 -12.06
N LEU A 972 3.80 -33.52 -12.38
CA LEU A 972 2.85 -34.53 -11.90
C LEU A 972 3.26 -35.94 -12.33
N GLU A 973 3.66 -36.14 -13.60
CA GLU A 973 4.17 -37.44 -14.06
C GLU A 973 5.41 -37.90 -13.26
N ARG A 974 6.34 -36.99 -12.95
CA ARG A 974 7.52 -37.30 -12.13
C ARG A 974 7.15 -37.62 -10.68
N ALA A 975 6.23 -36.88 -10.07
CA ALA A 975 5.76 -37.12 -8.72
C ALA A 975 5.07 -38.49 -8.60
N CYS A 976 4.18 -38.82 -9.54
CA CYS A 976 3.55 -40.14 -9.64
C CYS A 976 4.57 -41.27 -9.81
N LYS A 977 5.63 -41.04 -10.59
CA LYS A 977 6.71 -42.01 -10.79
C LYS A 977 7.56 -42.22 -9.54
N MET A 978 7.91 -41.15 -8.82
CA MET A 978 8.63 -41.24 -7.54
C MET A 978 7.82 -41.95 -6.45
N LEU A 979 6.50 -41.77 -6.43
CA LEU A 979 5.60 -42.53 -5.55
C LEU A 979 5.56 -44.03 -5.91
N ALA A 980 5.55 -44.37 -7.21
CA ALA A 980 5.60 -45.76 -7.65
C ALA A 980 6.93 -46.44 -7.27
N ASP A 981 8.06 -45.74 -7.43
CA ASP A 981 9.39 -46.26 -7.09
C ASP A 981 9.54 -46.48 -5.57
N GLN A 982 8.94 -45.64 -4.72
CA GLN A 982 8.92 -45.83 -3.26
C GLN A 982 8.13 -47.09 -2.85
N ILE A 983 6.99 -47.37 -3.49
CA ILE A 983 6.18 -48.56 -3.21
C ILE A 983 6.89 -49.86 -3.62
N ILE A 984 7.74 -49.82 -4.65
CA ILE A 984 8.50 -50.98 -5.12
C ILE A 984 9.75 -51.23 -4.26
N GLY A 985 10.36 -50.18 -3.70
CA GLY A 985 11.59 -50.28 -2.89
C GLY A 985 11.44 -51.07 -1.58
N ASP A 986 10.29 -51.00 -0.91
CA ASP A 986 10.07 -51.59 0.42
C ASP A 986 9.85 -53.12 0.44
N THR A 987 9.93 -53.80 -0.71
CA THR A 987 9.69 -55.26 -0.80
C THR A 987 10.95 -56.14 -0.79
N ASN A 988 12.16 -55.55 -0.73
CA ASN A 988 13.42 -56.30 -0.69
C ASN A 988 14.40 -55.75 0.34
N ASN A 989 14.23 -56.15 1.60
CA ASN A 989 15.29 -56.68 2.48
C ASN A 989 14.73 -56.90 3.89
N ASP A 990 14.67 -58.16 4.33
CA ASP A 990 15.14 -58.64 5.64
C ASP A 990 14.65 -60.07 5.88
N VAL A 991 15.53 -61.04 5.62
CA VAL A 991 15.37 -62.44 6.01
C VAL A 991 16.69 -62.94 6.55
N GLU A 992 16.79 -63.13 7.87
CA GLU A 992 17.59 -64.24 8.41
C GLU A 992 17.15 -64.68 9.83
N ASN A 993 16.79 -65.97 9.91
CA ASN A 993 16.97 -66.92 11.02
C ASN A 993 16.47 -66.61 12.45
N TYR A 994 15.42 -67.34 12.88
CA TYR A 994 15.45 -68.35 13.97
C TYR A 994 14.17 -69.24 13.89
N PRO A 995 14.07 -70.43 14.52
CA PRO A 995 13.46 -71.60 13.87
C PRO A 995 12.05 -71.96 14.34
N GLU A 996 11.36 -72.76 13.52
CA GLU A 996 10.00 -73.26 13.73
C GLU A 996 9.81 -74.11 15.00
N LYS A 997 8.63 -73.98 15.63
CA LYS A 997 7.77 -75.12 16.03
C LYS A 997 6.40 -74.65 16.51
N GLY A 998 5.31 -75.21 15.97
CA GLY A 998 4.07 -75.37 16.74
C GLY A 998 2.72 -75.01 16.08
N THR A 999 2.17 -75.96 15.32
CA THR A 999 0.72 -76.29 15.23
C THR A 999 -0.26 -75.41 14.43
N LYS A 1000 -0.90 -76.07 13.45
CA LYS A 1000 -2.18 -75.73 12.78
C LYS A 1000 -3.35 -75.92 13.81
N THR A 1001 -4.61 -75.48 13.66
CA THR A 1001 -5.48 -75.34 12.46
C THR A 1001 -6.82 -74.62 12.80
N GLN A 1002 -7.31 -73.68 11.94
CA GLN A 1002 -8.75 -73.34 11.66
C GLN A 1002 -9.64 -72.78 12.82
N PRO A 1003 -10.78 -72.05 12.58
CA PRO A 1003 -11.70 -72.13 11.42
C PRO A 1003 -12.21 -70.79 10.80
N SER A 1004 -13.33 -70.89 10.07
CA SER A 1004 -13.75 -70.12 8.88
C SER A 1004 -14.84 -69.03 9.06
N THR A 1005 -14.65 -67.92 8.32
CA THR A 1005 -15.59 -67.24 7.38
C THR A 1005 -16.98 -66.73 7.80
N VAL A 1006 -17.13 -65.39 7.84
CA VAL A 1006 -18.35 -64.57 7.59
C VAL A 1006 -17.90 -63.16 7.14
N ARG A 1007 -18.52 -62.37 6.23
CA ARG A 1007 -19.27 -62.60 4.97
C ARG A 1007 -19.33 -61.27 4.18
N ASN A 1008 -19.28 -61.31 2.83
CA ASN A 1008 -19.36 -60.14 1.92
C ASN A 1008 -20.82 -59.60 1.74
N PRO A 1009 -21.02 -58.32 1.38
CA PRO A 1009 -22.20 -57.89 0.62
C PRO A 1009 -21.84 -57.21 -0.72
N PHE A 1010 -22.03 -57.98 -1.81
CA PHE A 1010 -22.42 -57.58 -3.18
C PHE A 1010 -21.76 -56.35 -3.88
N GLY A 1011 -21.32 -56.45 -5.13
CA GLY A 1011 -21.33 -57.60 -6.05
C GLY A 1011 -21.08 -57.16 -7.49
N SER A 1012 -20.36 -57.97 -8.26
CA SER A 1012 -20.06 -57.73 -9.68
C SER A 1012 -20.76 -58.78 -10.56
N TYR A 1013 -21.22 -58.37 -11.74
CA TYR A 1013 -21.51 -59.27 -12.86
C TYR A 1013 -21.29 -58.57 -14.20
N SER A 1014 -20.67 -59.29 -15.13
CA SER A 1014 -20.64 -58.99 -16.56
C SER A 1014 -21.08 -60.23 -17.34
N SER A 1015 -21.96 -60.09 -18.33
CA SER A 1015 -22.20 -61.16 -19.33
C SER A 1015 -22.96 -60.65 -20.57
N GLN A 1016 -22.23 -60.55 -21.69
CA GLN A 1016 -22.57 -60.99 -23.06
C GLN A 1016 -23.90 -60.61 -23.78
N SER A 1017 -23.69 -60.04 -24.98
CA SER A 1017 -24.31 -60.33 -26.30
C SER A 1017 -25.77 -59.95 -26.66
N ALA A 1018 -25.84 -59.01 -27.61
CA ALA A 1018 -26.54 -59.06 -28.92
C ALA A 1018 -28.08 -58.88 -29.06
N ASP A 1019 -28.41 -58.20 -30.17
CA ASP A 1019 -29.65 -58.10 -30.96
C ASP A 1019 -30.88 -57.29 -30.49
N ASP A 1020 -30.88 -56.03 -30.97
CA ASP A 1020 -31.92 -55.38 -31.82
C ASP A 1020 -33.23 -54.78 -31.23
N LEU A 1021 -33.72 -53.75 -31.96
CA LEU A 1021 -35.04 -53.07 -31.92
C LEU A 1021 -35.39 -52.08 -30.78
N GLY A 1022 -34.93 -50.82 -30.92
CA GLY A 1022 -35.84 -49.72 -31.31
C GLY A 1022 -36.48 -48.74 -30.29
N ILE A 1023 -36.39 -47.45 -30.65
CA ILE A 1023 -37.29 -46.30 -30.32
C ILE A 1023 -36.95 -45.36 -29.13
N HIS A 1024 -36.37 -44.21 -29.51
CA HIS A 1024 -36.46 -42.82 -28.98
C HIS A 1024 -36.78 -42.47 -27.50
N GLY A 1025 -35.86 -41.70 -26.89
CA GLY A 1025 -36.04 -40.81 -25.73
C GLY A 1025 -34.89 -39.77 -25.67
N PRO A 1026 -35.06 -38.57 -25.06
CA PRO A 1026 -34.25 -37.37 -25.41
C PRO A 1026 -32.94 -37.16 -24.62
N GLU A 1027 -31.99 -36.46 -25.23
CA GLU A 1027 -30.79 -35.92 -24.58
C GLU A 1027 -31.13 -34.79 -23.59
N VAL A 1028 -30.52 -34.84 -22.40
CA VAL A 1028 -30.45 -33.72 -21.45
C VAL A 1028 -29.03 -33.19 -21.43
N VAL A 1029 -28.87 -31.89 -21.72
CA VAL A 1029 -27.58 -31.21 -21.83
C VAL A 1029 -27.01 -30.89 -20.44
N SER A 1030 -25.81 -31.38 -20.16
CA SER A 1030 -25.01 -30.96 -19.00
C SER A 1030 -24.39 -29.57 -19.23
N PRO A 1031 -24.42 -28.65 -18.24
CA PRO A 1031 -23.90 -27.30 -18.41
C PRO A 1031 -22.37 -27.27 -18.47
N LYS A 1032 -21.82 -26.61 -19.50
CA LYS A 1032 -20.38 -26.34 -19.63
C LYS A 1032 -20.00 -25.17 -18.73
N PHE A 1033 -19.16 -25.40 -17.72
CA PHE A 1033 -18.47 -24.32 -17.02
C PHE A 1033 -17.41 -23.67 -17.92
N HIS A 1034 -17.42 -22.34 -18.03
CA HIS A 1034 -16.31 -21.57 -18.59
C HIS A 1034 -15.29 -21.28 -17.48
N PRO A 1035 -13.99 -21.56 -17.68
CA PRO A 1035 -12.95 -21.01 -16.83
C PRO A 1035 -12.86 -19.49 -17.04
N GLN A 1036 -13.00 -18.72 -15.96
CA GLN A 1036 -12.75 -17.27 -16.00
C GLN A 1036 -11.25 -17.01 -15.99
N HIS A 1037 -10.78 -16.20 -16.95
CA HIS A 1037 -9.38 -15.79 -17.02
C HIS A 1037 -9.08 -14.72 -15.97
N ALA A 1038 -7.98 -14.88 -15.23
CA ALA A 1038 -7.43 -13.86 -14.33
C ALA A 1038 -5.96 -13.59 -14.70
N ASP A 1039 -5.59 -12.32 -14.84
CA ASP A 1039 -4.21 -11.93 -15.12
C ASP A 1039 -3.40 -11.80 -13.83
N CYS A 1040 -2.74 -12.90 -13.45
CA CYS A 1040 -1.64 -12.87 -12.50
C CYS A 1040 -0.35 -12.45 -13.22
N SER A 1041 0.33 -11.43 -12.71
CA SER A 1041 1.69 -11.05 -13.14
C SER A 1041 2.65 -11.11 -11.94
N THR A 1042 3.76 -11.82 -12.12
CA THR A 1042 4.70 -12.28 -11.07
C THR A 1042 5.76 -11.25 -10.67
N GLU A 1043 5.53 -9.95 -10.90
CA GLU A 1043 6.57 -8.92 -10.81
C GLU A 1043 7.06 -8.54 -9.39
N SER A 1044 6.50 -9.14 -8.32
CA SER A 1044 7.11 -9.04 -6.98
C SER A 1044 8.39 -9.85 -6.83
N CYS A 1045 8.67 -10.78 -7.76
CA CYS A 1045 9.82 -11.66 -7.70
C CYS A 1045 10.68 -11.55 -8.97
N LEU A 1046 11.89 -10.98 -8.79
CA LEU A 1046 13.02 -10.93 -9.72
C LEU A 1046 12.96 -9.97 -10.92
N THR A 1047 13.80 -8.92 -10.88
CA THR A 1047 14.60 -8.46 -12.05
C THR A 1047 15.87 -7.72 -11.57
N SER A 1048 17.01 -8.42 -11.39
CA SER A 1048 18.28 -7.78 -10.98
C SER A 1048 19.55 -8.45 -11.55
N HIS A 1049 19.62 -8.62 -12.87
CA HIS A 1049 20.89 -8.96 -13.53
C HIS A 1049 21.18 -8.05 -14.73
N GLU A 1050 22.07 -7.08 -14.54
CA GLU A 1050 23.15 -6.77 -15.50
C GLU A 1050 24.20 -5.84 -14.89
N SER A 1051 25.43 -6.33 -14.66
CA SER A 1051 26.66 -5.55 -14.85
C SER A 1051 27.91 -6.43 -14.88
N PRO A 1052 29.00 -6.00 -15.54
CA PRO A 1052 29.97 -6.94 -16.12
C PRO A 1052 31.36 -6.87 -15.48
N ILE A 1053 32.15 -7.93 -15.66
CA ILE A 1053 33.50 -7.94 -16.28
C ILE A 1053 34.11 -9.34 -16.12
N GLY A 1054 34.59 -9.90 -17.23
CA GLY A 1054 35.56 -10.99 -17.22
C GLY A 1054 36.85 -10.55 -17.91
N LEU A 1055 38.00 -10.98 -17.38
CA LEU A 1055 39.26 -11.05 -18.14
C LEU A 1055 40.00 -12.37 -17.75
N PRO A 1056 40.82 -12.92 -18.66
CA PRO A 1056 41.18 -14.34 -18.64
C PRO A 1056 42.58 -14.62 -18.09
N VAL A 1057 42.83 -15.88 -17.73
CA VAL A 1057 44.18 -16.47 -17.70
C VAL A 1057 44.15 -17.85 -18.37
N ASP A 1058 45.27 -18.22 -18.97
CA ASP A 1058 45.42 -19.19 -20.05
C ASP A 1058 45.44 -20.68 -19.67
N ARG A 1059 45.41 -21.52 -20.70
CA ARG A 1059 45.41 -23.00 -20.66
C ARG A 1059 46.65 -23.63 -20.01
N SER A 1060 46.45 -24.80 -19.41
CA SER A 1060 47.27 -25.99 -19.72
C SER A 1060 46.53 -27.32 -19.45
N SER A 1061 46.21 -28.06 -20.51
CA SER A 1061 46.01 -29.52 -20.46
C SER A 1061 47.37 -30.21 -20.73
N PRO A 1062 47.59 -31.52 -20.47
CA PRO A 1062 47.08 -32.54 -21.43
C PRO A 1062 46.83 -33.97 -20.91
N GLY A 1063 46.03 -34.75 -21.66
CA GLY A 1063 46.08 -36.22 -21.69
C GLY A 1063 44.72 -36.91 -21.53
N GLY A 1064 44.17 -37.63 -22.53
CA GLY A 1064 44.48 -37.66 -23.97
C GLY A 1064 44.05 -38.97 -24.66
N LYS A 1065 43.63 -38.86 -25.94
CA LYS A 1065 43.51 -39.96 -26.96
C LYS A 1065 42.44 -41.06 -26.66
N ARG A 1066 41.73 -41.64 -27.63
CA ARG A 1066 41.62 -41.44 -29.10
C ARG A 1066 40.39 -42.20 -29.67
N ARG A 1067 39.81 -41.66 -30.75
CA ARG A 1067 39.15 -42.33 -31.91
C ARG A 1067 38.06 -43.40 -31.66
N VAL A 1068 36.81 -43.18 -32.06
CA VAL A 1068 36.24 -43.19 -33.44
C VAL A 1068 35.94 -44.60 -33.97
N LEU A 1069 34.65 -44.83 -34.27
CA LEU A 1069 34.16 -45.35 -35.55
C LEU A 1069 32.80 -44.70 -35.87
N ASN A 1070 32.33 -44.84 -37.11
CA ASN A 1070 31.43 -43.89 -37.80
C ASN A 1070 30.43 -44.64 -38.71
N VAL A 1071 29.56 -43.90 -39.42
CA VAL A 1071 28.76 -44.28 -40.61
C VAL A 1071 27.31 -44.78 -40.35
N ASP A 1072 26.34 -43.90 -40.64
CA ASP A 1072 25.25 -43.98 -41.64
C ASP A 1072 24.44 -45.29 -41.83
N SER A 1073 23.20 -45.33 -42.35
CA SER A 1073 22.08 -44.39 -42.61
C SER A 1073 21.00 -45.21 -43.37
N THR A 1074 19.74 -44.78 -43.48
CA THR A 1074 18.86 -44.81 -44.69
C THR A 1074 17.34 -44.90 -44.41
N ASN A 1075 16.57 -44.38 -45.38
CA ASN A 1075 15.16 -44.61 -45.73
C ASN A 1075 14.03 -43.78 -45.07
N ALA A 1076 13.52 -42.84 -45.88
CA ALA A 1076 12.14 -42.30 -45.90
C ALA A 1076 11.30 -43.12 -46.96
N PRO A 1077 10.13 -42.71 -47.53
CA PRO A 1077 9.27 -41.51 -47.31
C PRO A 1077 7.71 -41.70 -47.41
N LEU A 1078 6.93 -40.60 -47.12
CA LEU A 1078 5.57 -40.20 -47.63
C LEU A 1078 4.39 -41.23 -47.55
N ILE A 1079 3.12 -41.01 -47.97
CA ILE A 1079 2.32 -39.90 -48.61
C ILE A 1079 0.86 -39.91 -48.01
N TRP A 1080 -0.05 -39.05 -48.52
CA TRP A 1080 -1.55 -39.06 -48.51
C TRP A 1080 -2.28 -38.25 -47.40
N ASP A 1081 -3.28 -37.39 -47.68
CA ASP A 1081 -3.79 -36.85 -48.98
C ASP A 1081 -4.57 -35.52 -48.78
N GLU A 1082 -4.83 -34.77 -49.86
CA GLU A 1082 -5.65 -33.54 -49.86
C GLU A 1082 -6.68 -33.53 -51.01
N SER A 1083 -7.97 -33.29 -50.71
CA SER A 1083 -9.07 -33.00 -51.66
C SER A 1083 -10.36 -32.62 -50.87
N ASP A 1084 -11.29 -31.77 -51.32
CA ASP A 1084 -11.32 -30.92 -52.52
C ASP A 1084 -12.24 -29.68 -52.34
N LEU A 1085 -11.92 -28.62 -53.07
CA LEU A 1085 -12.71 -27.45 -53.51
C LEU A 1085 -14.23 -27.31 -53.17
N ARG A 1086 -14.64 -26.15 -52.59
CA ARG A 1086 -15.46 -25.07 -53.24
C ARG A 1086 -16.06 -24.02 -52.28
N THR A 1087 -15.91 -22.73 -52.64
CA THR A 1087 -16.80 -21.63 -52.22
C THR A 1087 -18.01 -21.50 -53.16
N PRO A 1088 -19.08 -20.82 -52.73
CA PRO A 1088 -19.41 -19.55 -53.40
C PRO A 1088 -19.89 -18.41 -52.47
N ASP A 1089 -19.79 -17.18 -52.97
CA ASP A 1089 -20.10 -15.91 -52.30
C ASP A 1089 -21.60 -15.47 -52.31
N LEU A 1090 -21.85 -14.35 -51.62
CA LEU A 1090 -23.03 -13.44 -51.63
C LEU A 1090 -24.24 -13.90 -50.78
N HIS A 1091 -24.70 -13.11 -49.80
CA HIS A 1091 -25.19 -11.75 -50.02
C HIS A 1091 -25.08 -10.83 -48.78
N VAL A 1092 -24.77 -9.55 -49.03
CA VAL A 1092 -24.95 -8.45 -48.06
C VAL A 1092 -26.39 -7.92 -48.14
N VAL A 1093 -27.03 -7.70 -46.99
CA VAL A 1093 -28.22 -6.85 -46.84
C VAL A 1093 -28.01 -5.90 -45.67
N GLN A 1094 -28.23 -4.62 -45.94
CA GLN A 1094 -28.08 -3.50 -45.00
C GLN A 1094 -29.48 -2.92 -44.73
N VAL A 1095 -29.92 -2.85 -43.46
CA VAL A 1095 -31.13 -2.11 -43.06
C VAL A 1095 -30.88 -1.31 -41.78
N SER A 1096 -31.47 -0.12 -41.72
CA SER A 1096 -31.15 0.98 -40.82
C SER A 1096 -31.95 1.01 -39.50
N SER A 1097 -31.38 1.75 -38.55
CA SER A 1097 -32.00 2.32 -37.34
C SER A 1097 -33.50 2.68 -37.39
N ARG A 1098 -34.23 2.31 -36.33
CA ARG A 1098 -34.94 3.22 -35.39
C ARG A 1098 -35.46 2.40 -34.19
N GLY A 1099 -35.36 2.94 -32.98
CA GLY A 1099 -35.67 2.22 -31.74
C GLY A 1099 -37.11 2.38 -31.25
N ILE A 1100 -37.43 1.77 -30.11
CA ILE A 1100 -38.59 2.02 -29.24
C ILE A 1100 -38.23 1.62 -27.80
N THR A 1101 -38.82 2.33 -26.83
CA THR A 1101 -38.76 2.12 -25.37
C THR A 1101 -39.60 0.92 -24.90
N GLY A 1102 -39.20 0.21 -23.83
CA GLY A 1102 -40.10 -0.76 -23.18
C GLY A 1102 -39.54 -1.55 -22.00
N TYR A 1103 -40.21 -1.42 -20.84
CA TYR A 1103 -40.03 -2.08 -19.54
C TYR A 1103 -40.02 -3.62 -19.49
N GLY A 1104 -39.43 -4.16 -18.40
CA GLY A 1104 -39.70 -5.49 -17.82
C GLY A 1104 -38.76 -6.61 -18.31
N VAL A 1105 -38.20 -7.48 -17.46
CA VAL A 1105 -38.39 -7.77 -16.02
C VAL A 1105 -37.03 -7.89 -15.34
#